data_AF-A0A5C5VUU4-F1
#
_entry.id   AF-A0A5C5VUU4-F1
#
_cell.length_a   1.000
_cell.length_b   1.000
_cell.length_c   1.000
_cell.angle_alpha   90.00
_cell.angle_beta   90.00
_cell.angle_gamma   90.00
#
_symmetry.space_group_name_H-M   'P 1'
#
loop_
_entity.id
_entity.type
_entity.pdbx_description
1 polymer ?
#
loop_
_entity_poly.entity_id
_entity_poly.type
_entity_poly.pdbx_seq_one_letter_code
_entity_poly.pdbx_strand_id
1 'polypeptide(L)'
;MNAVDIAVFVAFIASVVFVGLWKSREADGEKDAQDFFLAGRGLTWWLVGFSLIAANISTEQFVGMSGSAASHVGLAIASYEWMAAVTLVVVAFCFLPYFLRAGIYTIPEFLEYRFNGWARLIMAAMTVLIYLLLLGAVTYSGALTVQTLGKTYGYTIELWQPSLVIALIAMVYVVAGGLKASVWADLLQGSALILGGALIMWLAFDRLGSATEAATVGVGGAVEVLTLDPEKGAFERFMDLNSNRLNMFLPEDDHVLPWTALLLGLWIPNFYYWGLNQYITQRTLGSSSLSQGQKGIVFASYLKLIIPFVVVIPGIIAFNLFHEEMRLEARGDRAGAIALYSKANPETRFVRILDNAQPEELDSHQGPDYLVSVYDSEKPTLPKNPLVMAISRKDYDEIKPAQHQVFSYKEDKVWATLNPEFAEEIIGYNAVVDKAAKSSKLATTSEALVAYKYDTALGLLLAMLPKNTGMLGFVLAALLGAVVSSLPAMLNAASSIFTLDLFQKHVAPNASQATIVLTGRIAVVVFAIVACGLAPLLGDPNISNSIFAIIQESQGLISPGILAVFITGLLLRRCPRWAGTMGLLTSIVCYAGLKYIAPEIQFLNRMAIVFALCVAMMAAATKLAPLAEPIVFETKTQINLDESKGAKTAGIICVLLTLALYVVFSPLGVAR
;
A
#
# COMPACT_ATOMS: atom_id res chain seq x y z
N MET A 1 -10.93 1.96 -25.55
CA MET A 1 -9.97 3.07 -25.82
C MET A 1 -9.88 3.28 -27.31
N ASN A 2 -9.76 4.52 -27.76
CA ASN A 2 -9.65 4.83 -29.19
C ASN A 2 -8.18 4.79 -29.64
N ALA A 3 -7.94 4.73 -30.96
CA ALA A 3 -6.61 4.44 -31.52
C ALA A 3 -5.49 5.38 -31.02
N VAL A 4 -5.80 6.67 -30.82
CA VAL A 4 -4.84 7.66 -30.30
C VAL A 4 -4.40 7.32 -28.87
N ASP A 5 -5.34 7.03 -27.97
CA ASP A 5 -5.03 6.69 -26.58
C ASP A 5 -4.25 5.37 -26.49
N ILE A 6 -4.59 4.38 -27.31
CA ILE A 6 -3.84 3.11 -27.40
C ILE A 6 -2.43 3.35 -27.92
N ALA A 7 -2.27 4.16 -28.97
CA ALA A 7 -0.96 4.47 -29.54
C ALA A 7 -0.05 5.18 -28.54
N VAL A 8 -0.57 6.19 -27.83
CA VAL A 8 0.16 6.90 -26.76
C VAL A 8 0.52 5.93 -25.63
N PHE A 9 -0.42 5.09 -25.21
CA PHE A 9 -0.18 4.09 -24.17
C PHE A 9 0.96 3.13 -24.54
N VAL A 10 0.88 2.49 -25.71
CA VAL A 10 1.87 1.52 -26.18
C VAL A 10 3.22 2.19 -26.41
N ALA A 11 3.24 3.38 -27.03
CA ALA A 11 4.47 4.14 -27.26
C ALA A 11 5.17 4.51 -25.95
N PHE A 12 4.41 4.89 -24.92
CA PHE A 12 4.96 5.20 -23.62
C PHE A 12 5.61 3.97 -22.96
N ILE A 13 4.89 2.84 -22.87
CA ILE A 13 5.43 1.61 -22.29
C ILE A 13 6.67 1.14 -23.05
N ALA A 14 6.62 1.16 -24.38
CA ALA A 14 7.77 0.80 -25.23
C ALA A 14 8.96 1.74 -24.97
N SER A 15 8.73 3.04 -24.77
CA SER A 15 9.77 4.02 -24.47
C SER A 15 10.43 3.76 -23.11
N VAL A 16 9.64 3.43 -22.08
CA VAL A 16 10.15 3.10 -20.74
C VAL A 16 11.06 1.87 -20.80
N VAL A 17 10.59 0.79 -21.45
CA VAL A 17 11.38 -0.44 -21.63
C VAL A 17 12.64 -0.15 -22.46
N PHE A 18 12.51 0.56 -23.57
CA PHE A 18 13.63 0.89 -24.45
C PHE A 18 14.70 1.70 -23.72
N VAL A 19 14.33 2.78 -23.04
CA VAL A 19 15.29 3.65 -22.34
C VAL A 19 15.93 2.92 -21.17
N GLY A 20 15.16 2.15 -20.39
CA GLY A 20 15.68 1.33 -19.30
C GLY A 20 16.78 0.37 -19.78
N LEU A 21 16.50 -0.39 -20.85
CA LEU A 21 17.45 -1.33 -21.43
C LEU A 21 18.62 -0.67 -22.15
N TRP A 22 18.39 0.47 -22.80
CA TRP A 22 19.46 1.19 -23.51
C TRP A 22 20.45 1.82 -22.54
N LYS A 23 19.97 2.43 -21.45
CA LYS A 23 20.81 3.07 -20.43
C LYS A 23 21.44 2.09 -19.45
N SER A 24 20.94 0.86 -19.36
CA SER A 24 21.58 -0.19 -18.57
C SER A 24 22.81 -0.79 -19.26
N ARG A 25 22.93 -0.67 -20.59
CA ARG A 25 24.09 -1.20 -21.32
C ARG A 25 25.39 -0.57 -20.86
N GLU A 26 26.37 -1.40 -20.56
CA GLU A 26 27.74 -0.99 -20.28
C GLU A 26 28.65 -1.38 -21.44
N ALA A 27 29.65 -0.53 -21.71
CA ALA A 27 30.60 -0.73 -22.81
C ALA A 27 31.37 -2.06 -22.68
N ASP A 28 31.58 -2.52 -21.45
CA ASP A 28 32.32 -3.76 -21.14
C ASP A 28 31.42 -4.93 -20.70
N GLY A 29 30.08 -4.77 -20.73
CA GLY A 29 29.13 -5.74 -20.19
C GLY A 29 29.09 -5.82 -18.65
N GLU A 30 28.09 -6.52 -18.11
CA GLU A 30 27.98 -6.82 -16.67
C GLU A 30 29.05 -7.83 -16.24
N LYS A 31 29.88 -7.51 -15.26
CA LYS A 31 31.04 -8.34 -14.88
C LYS A 31 30.81 -9.13 -13.59
N ASP A 32 29.98 -8.61 -12.67
CA ASP A 32 29.79 -9.21 -11.36
C ASP A 32 28.40 -8.96 -10.72
N ALA A 33 28.21 -9.47 -9.51
CA ALA A 33 26.99 -9.28 -8.73
C ALA A 33 26.74 -7.80 -8.33
N GLN A 34 27.78 -6.96 -8.24
CA GLN A 34 27.64 -5.53 -7.93
C GLN A 34 27.02 -4.78 -9.11
N ASP A 35 27.43 -5.11 -10.33
CA ASP A 35 26.85 -4.54 -11.55
C ASP A 35 25.36 -4.89 -11.66
N PHE A 36 25.04 -6.17 -11.47
CA PHE A 36 23.66 -6.65 -11.60
C PHE A 36 22.73 -6.18 -10.47
N PHE A 37 23.11 -6.37 -9.20
CA PHE A 37 22.24 -6.11 -8.06
C PHE A 37 22.31 -4.67 -7.52
N LEU A 38 23.44 -3.97 -7.71
CA LEU A 38 23.69 -2.63 -7.16
C LEU A 38 23.99 -1.57 -8.23
N ALA A 39 23.75 -1.87 -9.51
CA ALA A 39 24.01 -0.96 -10.63
C ALA A 39 25.45 -0.42 -10.64
N GLY A 40 26.41 -1.27 -10.27
CA GLY A 40 27.85 -0.93 -10.22
C GLY A 40 28.20 0.16 -9.19
N ARG A 41 27.28 0.49 -8.28
CA ARG A 41 27.39 1.65 -7.37
C ARG A 41 27.60 2.97 -8.10
N GLY A 42 27.04 3.12 -9.29
CA GLY A 42 27.22 4.31 -10.14
C GLY A 42 26.10 5.36 -10.02
N LEU A 43 25.11 5.16 -9.14
CA LEU A 43 23.91 5.99 -9.16
C LEU A 43 24.16 7.40 -8.59
N THR A 44 23.62 8.40 -9.28
CA THR A 44 23.62 9.80 -8.87
C THR A 44 22.40 10.12 -8.03
N TRP A 45 22.47 11.20 -7.23
CA TRP A 45 21.45 11.55 -6.24
C TRP A 45 20.04 11.69 -6.83
N TRP A 46 19.89 12.28 -8.01
CA TRP A 46 18.58 12.51 -8.62
C TRP A 46 17.96 11.20 -9.13
N LEU A 47 18.77 10.28 -9.68
CA LEU A 47 18.32 8.93 -10.04
C LEU A 47 17.88 8.15 -8.79
N VAL A 48 18.68 8.20 -7.72
CA VAL A 48 18.32 7.57 -6.44
C VAL A 48 16.99 8.11 -5.93
N GLY A 49 16.82 9.44 -5.90
CA GLY A 49 15.60 10.03 -5.36
C GLY A 49 14.35 9.75 -6.20
N PHE A 50 14.41 9.88 -7.53
CA PHE A 50 13.28 9.52 -8.39
C PHE A 50 12.94 8.04 -8.31
N SER A 51 13.96 7.18 -8.28
CA SER A 51 13.76 5.74 -8.21
C SER A 51 13.19 5.28 -6.85
N LEU A 52 13.57 5.93 -5.75
CA LEU A 52 12.95 5.71 -4.44
C LEU A 52 11.44 6.02 -4.45
N ILE A 53 11.06 7.12 -5.11
CA ILE A 53 9.66 7.52 -5.22
C ILE A 53 8.89 6.63 -6.18
N ALA A 54 9.40 6.40 -7.39
CA ALA A 54 8.74 5.56 -8.39
C ALA A 54 8.50 4.13 -7.86
N ALA A 55 9.47 3.55 -7.17
CA ALA A 55 9.33 2.21 -6.59
C ALA A 55 8.27 2.13 -5.50
N ASN A 56 8.05 3.24 -4.78
CA ASN A 56 7.04 3.32 -3.73
C ASN A 56 5.64 3.65 -4.25
N ILE A 57 5.53 4.52 -5.26
CA ILE A 57 4.22 4.85 -5.80
C ILE A 57 3.76 3.69 -6.69
N SER A 58 2.87 2.87 -6.14
CA SER A 58 2.25 1.71 -6.82
C SER A 58 0.75 1.93 -7.04
N THR A 59 0.08 0.97 -7.69
CA THR A 59 -1.39 0.98 -7.83
C THR A 59 -2.10 0.99 -6.47
N GLU A 60 -1.54 0.36 -5.45
CA GLU A 60 -2.03 0.40 -4.06
C GLU A 60 -2.07 1.84 -3.53
N GLN A 61 -1.00 2.60 -3.76
CA GLN A 61 -0.87 3.97 -3.31
C GLN A 61 -1.90 4.88 -3.98
N PHE A 62 -2.16 4.69 -5.27
CA PHE A 62 -3.12 5.49 -6.02
C PHE A 62 -4.58 5.10 -5.78
N VAL A 63 -4.92 3.81 -5.83
CA VAL A 63 -6.29 3.34 -5.66
C VAL A 63 -6.68 3.38 -4.18
N GLY A 64 -5.86 2.81 -3.30
CA GLY A 64 -6.18 2.66 -1.88
C GLY A 64 -6.13 3.97 -1.09
N MET A 65 -5.12 4.84 -1.32
CA MET A 65 -5.12 6.14 -0.61
C MET A 65 -6.14 7.12 -1.18
N SER A 66 -6.44 7.10 -2.49
CA SER A 66 -7.53 7.96 -3.00
C SER A 66 -8.89 7.51 -2.49
N GLY A 67 -9.12 6.19 -2.35
CA GLY A 67 -10.31 5.65 -1.70
C GLY A 67 -10.38 6.01 -0.22
N SER A 68 -9.30 5.81 0.53
CA SER A 68 -9.24 6.26 1.94
C SER A 68 -9.43 7.77 2.07
N ALA A 69 -8.92 8.56 1.13
CA ALA A 69 -9.15 9.99 1.09
C ALA A 69 -10.62 10.35 0.80
N ALA A 70 -11.30 9.55 -0.03
CA ALA A 70 -12.71 9.68 -0.33
C ALA A 70 -13.63 9.32 0.85
N SER A 71 -13.14 8.60 1.87
CA SER A 71 -13.88 8.31 3.10
C SER A 71 -13.73 9.40 4.17
N HIS A 72 -14.23 9.16 5.38
CA HIS A 72 -14.14 10.10 6.51
C HIS A 72 -12.69 10.47 6.89
N VAL A 73 -11.70 9.65 6.49
CA VAL A 73 -10.28 9.87 6.82
C VAL A 73 -9.72 11.11 6.13
N GLY A 74 -10.16 11.41 4.90
CA GLY A 74 -9.76 12.63 4.20
C GLY A 74 -8.24 12.79 4.06
N LEU A 75 -7.73 13.98 4.38
CA LEU A 75 -6.31 14.29 4.29
C LEU A 75 -5.45 13.54 5.30
N ALA A 76 -6.02 13.04 6.41
CA ALA A 76 -5.25 12.36 7.45
C ALA A 76 -4.44 11.16 6.92
N ILE A 77 -4.92 10.49 5.86
CA ILE A 77 -4.20 9.38 5.21
C ILE A 77 -2.84 9.80 4.66
N ALA A 78 -2.64 11.08 4.33
CA ALA A 78 -1.36 11.65 3.93
C ALA A 78 -0.26 11.49 5.00
N SER A 79 -0.62 11.15 6.23
CA SER A 79 0.32 10.83 7.29
C SER A 79 1.28 9.71 6.93
N TYR A 80 0.86 8.70 6.15
CA TYR A 80 1.76 7.66 5.65
C TYR A 80 2.92 8.28 4.85
N GLU A 81 2.65 9.35 4.10
CA GLU A 81 3.62 10.01 3.22
C GLU A 81 4.44 11.08 3.92
N TRP A 82 3.81 11.91 4.75
CA TRP A 82 4.51 12.97 5.46
C TRP A 82 5.39 12.42 6.58
N MET A 83 4.98 11.36 7.28
CA MET A 83 5.87 10.67 8.24
C MET A 83 7.01 9.95 7.52
N ALA A 84 6.76 9.38 6.34
CA ALA A 84 7.82 8.83 5.49
C ALA A 84 8.88 9.88 5.11
N ALA A 85 8.49 11.13 4.85
CA ALA A 85 9.44 12.21 4.58
C ALA A 85 10.41 12.44 5.76
N VAL A 86 9.89 12.44 6.99
CA VAL A 86 10.72 12.55 8.20
C VAL A 86 11.61 11.32 8.37
N THR A 87 11.04 10.13 8.21
CA THR A 87 11.78 8.87 8.28
C THR A 87 12.94 8.82 7.29
N LEU A 88 12.73 9.25 6.04
CA LEU A 88 13.77 9.30 5.02
C LEU A 88 14.96 10.17 5.44
N VAL A 89 14.69 11.33 6.05
CA VAL A 89 15.77 12.18 6.58
C VAL A 89 16.55 11.44 7.67
N VAL A 90 15.88 10.74 8.58
CA VAL A 90 16.56 9.92 9.60
C VAL A 90 17.38 8.81 8.95
N VAL A 91 16.84 8.09 7.97
CA VAL A 91 17.54 7.02 7.26
C VAL A 91 18.80 7.53 6.56
N ALA A 92 18.73 8.70 5.92
CA ALA A 92 19.88 9.31 5.22
C ALA A 92 21.09 9.55 6.13
N PHE A 93 20.85 9.98 7.37
CA PHE A 93 21.92 10.40 8.28
C PHE A 93 22.23 9.40 9.39
N CYS A 94 21.30 8.48 9.70
CA CYS A 94 21.48 7.52 10.78
C CYS A 94 21.70 6.08 10.30
N PHE A 95 21.16 5.69 9.14
CA PHE A 95 21.19 4.29 8.69
C PHE A 95 22.17 4.11 7.53
N LEU A 96 22.02 4.93 6.47
CA LEU A 96 22.84 4.84 5.26
C LEU A 96 24.36 4.89 5.51
N PRO A 97 24.90 5.73 6.44
CA PRO A 97 26.33 5.73 6.72
C PRO A 97 26.87 4.38 7.20
N TYR A 98 26.08 3.64 7.98
CA TYR A 98 26.46 2.31 8.48
C TYR A 98 26.40 1.26 7.37
N PHE A 99 25.40 1.32 6.50
CA PHE A 99 25.25 0.35 5.42
C PHE A 99 26.36 0.50 4.38
N LEU A 100 26.62 1.72 3.92
CA LEU A 100 27.70 1.96 2.95
C LEU A 100 29.06 1.64 3.57
N ARG A 101 29.30 2.00 4.83
CA ARG A 101 30.54 1.65 5.55
C ARG A 101 30.75 0.13 5.61
N ALA A 102 29.71 -0.63 5.91
CA ALA A 102 29.76 -2.09 5.99
C ALA A 102 29.93 -2.76 4.61
N GLY A 103 29.71 -2.02 3.52
CA GLY A 103 29.91 -2.51 2.16
C GLY A 103 28.91 -3.58 1.71
N ILE A 104 27.78 -3.72 2.42
CA ILE A 104 26.78 -4.76 2.22
C ILE A 104 26.08 -4.69 0.86
N TYR A 105 25.59 -5.84 0.42
CA TYR A 105 24.71 -5.97 -0.74
C TYR A 105 23.25 -6.11 -0.31
N THR A 106 23.03 -6.76 0.85
CA THR A 106 21.69 -7.02 1.38
C THR A 106 21.56 -6.61 2.84
N ILE A 107 20.35 -6.23 3.25
CA ILE A 107 20.06 -5.90 4.65
C ILE A 107 20.23 -7.11 5.59
N PRO A 108 19.85 -8.35 5.21
CA PRO A 108 20.18 -9.54 6.01
C PRO A 108 21.68 -9.73 6.27
N GLU A 109 22.55 -9.39 5.31
CA GLU A 109 24.01 -9.46 5.49
C GLU A 109 24.49 -8.55 6.64
N PHE A 110 23.90 -7.37 6.79
CA PHE A 110 24.20 -6.48 7.90
C PHE A 110 23.87 -7.11 9.27
N LEU A 111 22.80 -7.90 9.35
CA LEU A 111 22.46 -8.61 10.58
C LEU A 111 23.50 -9.67 10.96
N GLU A 112 24.14 -10.33 10.00
CA GLU A 112 25.25 -11.24 10.33
C GLU A 112 26.44 -10.47 10.89
N TYR A 113 26.75 -9.33 10.28
CA TYR A 113 27.85 -8.48 10.74
C TYR A 113 27.64 -8.03 12.20
N ARG A 114 26.43 -7.59 12.54
CA ARG A 114 26.09 -7.13 13.89
C ARG A 114 25.80 -8.27 14.87
N PHE A 115 25.12 -9.32 14.44
CA PHE A 115 24.63 -10.42 15.27
C PHE A 115 25.27 -11.73 14.80
N ASN A 116 24.56 -12.59 14.09
CA ASN A 116 25.03 -13.92 13.74
C ASN A 116 24.40 -14.43 12.42
N GLY A 117 24.90 -15.57 11.92
CA GLY A 117 24.39 -16.20 10.70
C GLY A 117 22.90 -16.59 10.78
N TRP A 118 22.40 -16.95 11.98
CA TRP A 118 20.98 -17.27 12.18
C TRP A 118 20.07 -16.05 11.97
N ALA A 119 20.47 -14.87 12.45
CA ALA A 119 19.72 -13.64 12.24
C ALA A 119 19.64 -13.30 10.74
N ARG A 120 20.75 -13.48 10.00
CA ARG A 120 20.77 -13.34 8.54
C ARG A 120 19.85 -14.34 7.85
N LEU A 121 19.94 -15.62 8.19
CA LEU A 121 19.12 -16.68 7.58
C LEU A 121 17.62 -16.46 7.81
N ILE A 122 17.21 -16.18 9.05
CA ILE A 122 15.80 -15.94 9.40
C ILE A 122 15.27 -14.72 8.65
N MET A 123 16.00 -13.60 8.67
CA MET A 123 15.58 -12.41 7.95
C MET A 123 15.49 -12.67 6.44
N ALA A 124 16.50 -13.31 5.84
CA ALA A 124 16.53 -13.60 4.41
C ALA A 124 15.36 -14.50 3.99
N ALA A 125 15.16 -15.62 4.68
CA ALA A 125 14.08 -16.57 4.37
C ALA A 125 12.70 -15.90 4.49
N MET A 126 12.45 -15.19 5.59
CA MET A 126 11.16 -14.52 5.82
C MET A 126 10.92 -13.38 4.82
N THR A 127 11.95 -12.61 4.48
CA THR A 127 11.83 -11.51 3.52
C THR A 127 11.53 -12.04 2.13
N VAL A 128 12.17 -13.13 1.70
CA VAL A 128 11.86 -13.78 0.41
C VAL A 128 10.41 -14.26 0.39
N LEU A 129 9.93 -14.94 1.43
CA LEU A 129 8.54 -15.41 1.51
C LEU A 129 7.54 -14.25 1.43
N ILE A 130 7.80 -13.17 2.16
CA ILE A 130 6.96 -11.97 2.12
C ILE A 130 7.01 -11.31 0.75
N TYR A 131 8.17 -11.25 0.09
CA TYR A 131 8.24 -10.74 -1.27
C TYR A 131 7.48 -11.58 -2.30
N LEU A 132 7.42 -12.91 -2.16
CA LEU A 132 6.57 -13.73 -3.04
C LEU A 132 5.09 -13.33 -2.93
N LEU A 133 4.63 -13.06 -1.71
CA LEU A 133 3.28 -12.55 -1.48
C LEU A 133 3.09 -11.15 -2.07
N LEU A 134 4.02 -10.22 -1.81
CA LEU A 134 3.95 -8.85 -2.35
C LEU A 134 3.97 -8.82 -3.88
N LEU A 135 4.80 -9.66 -4.51
CA LEU A 135 4.86 -9.80 -5.96
C LEU A 135 3.50 -10.26 -6.53
N GLY A 136 2.87 -11.24 -5.89
CA GLY A 136 1.51 -11.67 -6.25
C GLY A 136 0.51 -10.52 -6.08
N ALA A 137 0.55 -9.81 -4.95
CA ALA A 137 -0.39 -8.74 -4.61
C ALA A 137 -0.31 -7.54 -5.56
N VAL A 138 0.91 -7.10 -5.89
CA VAL A 138 1.13 -6.00 -6.84
C VAL A 138 0.75 -6.42 -8.27
N THR A 139 1.05 -7.67 -8.66
CA THR A 139 0.62 -8.21 -9.97
C THR A 139 -0.91 -8.26 -10.05
N TYR A 140 -1.57 -8.73 -9.00
CA TYR A 140 -3.03 -8.76 -8.90
C TYR A 140 -3.65 -7.37 -8.99
N SER A 141 -3.15 -6.40 -8.21
CA SER A 141 -3.65 -5.02 -8.22
C SER A 141 -3.52 -4.36 -9.60
N GLY A 142 -2.38 -4.57 -10.26
CA GLY A 142 -2.19 -4.09 -11.64
C GLY A 142 -3.11 -4.79 -12.64
N ALA A 143 -3.23 -6.11 -12.55
CA ALA A 143 -4.11 -6.90 -13.41
C ALA A 143 -5.59 -6.52 -13.26
N LEU A 144 -6.04 -6.28 -12.02
CA LEU A 144 -7.38 -5.81 -11.70
C LEU A 144 -7.65 -4.45 -12.33
N THR A 145 -6.69 -3.54 -12.28
CA THR A 145 -6.80 -2.22 -12.93
C THR A 145 -7.03 -2.37 -14.45
N VAL A 146 -6.23 -3.22 -15.12
CA VAL A 146 -6.40 -3.49 -16.56
C VAL A 146 -7.76 -4.12 -16.85
N GLN A 147 -8.20 -5.08 -16.03
CA GLN A 147 -9.50 -5.72 -16.17
C GLN A 147 -10.66 -4.71 -16.04
N THR A 148 -10.64 -3.87 -15.01
CA THR A 148 -11.68 -2.86 -14.75
C THR A 148 -11.76 -1.84 -15.88
N LEU A 149 -10.60 -1.38 -16.38
CA LEU A 149 -10.55 -0.52 -17.56
C LEU A 149 -11.09 -1.24 -18.79
N GLY A 150 -10.71 -2.50 -19.01
CA GLY A 150 -11.25 -3.34 -20.08
C GLY A 150 -12.78 -3.38 -20.08
N LYS A 151 -13.39 -3.68 -18.92
CA LYS A 151 -14.85 -3.70 -18.73
C LYS A 151 -15.50 -2.37 -19.06
N THR A 152 -14.89 -1.25 -18.63
CA THR A 152 -15.37 0.10 -18.92
C THR A 152 -15.44 0.39 -20.42
N TYR A 153 -14.59 -0.26 -21.22
CA TYR A 153 -14.58 -0.15 -22.69
C TYR A 153 -15.29 -1.31 -23.41
N GLY A 154 -16.03 -2.16 -22.68
CA GLY A 154 -16.77 -3.29 -23.26
C GLY A 154 -15.93 -4.52 -23.58
N TYR A 155 -14.69 -4.62 -23.07
CA TYR A 155 -13.85 -5.81 -23.20
C TYR A 155 -13.94 -6.69 -21.96
N THR A 156 -14.20 -7.98 -22.17
CA THR A 156 -14.11 -9.00 -21.11
C THR A 156 -12.71 -9.58 -21.08
N ILE A 157 -11.88 -9.08 -20.15
CA ILE A 157 -10.50 -9.54 -19.94
C ILE A 157 -10.46 -10.40 -18.66
N GLU A 158 -10.00 -11.64 -18.78
CA GLU A 158 -9.79 -12.50 -17.62
C GLU A 158 -8.50 -12.09 -16.89
N LEU A 159 -8.53 -12.13 -15.56
CA LEU A 159 -7.48 -11.57 -14.69
C LEU A 159 -6.08 -12.18 -14.92
N TRP A 160 -5.99 -13.43 -15.35
CA TRP A 160 -4.72 -14.09 -15.63
C TRP A 160 -3.99 -13.48 -16.84
N GLN A 161 -4.73 -12.93 -17.82
CA GLN A 161 -4.18 -12.35 -19.05
C GLN A 161 -3.32 -11.11 -18.75
N PRO A 162 -3.83 -10.05 -18.08
CA PRO A 162 -3.02 -8.91 -17.71
C PRO A 162 -1.98 -9.26 -16.64
N SER A 163 -2.25 -10.22 -15.75
CA SER A 163 -1.24 -10.72 -14.79
C SER A 163 0.00 -11.27 -15.50
N LEU A 164 -0.20 -12.09 -16.54
CA LEU A 164 0.88 -12.66 -17.34
C LEU A 164 1.68 -11.58 -18.09
N VAL A 165 0.99 -10.62 -18.72
CA VAL A 165 1.67 -9.54 -19.46
C VAL A 165 2.52 -8.68 -18.53
N ILE A 166 1.97 -8.28 -17.38
CA ILE A 166 2.67 -7.48 -16.38
C ILE A 166 3.90 -8.23 -15.85
N ALA A 167 3.73 -9.49 -15.46
CA ALA A 167 4.84 -10.32 -14.94
C ALA A 167 5.92 -10.55 -16.01
N LEU A 168 5.53 -10.76 -17.28
CA LEU A 168 6.46 -10.94 -18.39
C LEU A 168 7.28 -9.69 -18.66
N ILE A 169 6.65 -8.51 -18.73
CA ILE A 169 7.35 -7.24 -18.92
C ILE A 169 8.34 -7.03 -17.78
N ALA A 170 7.87 -7.15 -16.53
CA ALA A 170 8.70 -7.00 -15.34
C ALA A 170 9.91 -7.95 -15.33
N MET A 171 9.68 -9.22 -15.64
CA MET A 171 10.73 -10.24 -15.72
C MET A 171 11.76 -9.93 -16.81
N VAL A 172 11.32 -9.67 -18.04
CA VAL A 172 12.20 -9.52 -19.21
C VAL A 172 13.24 -8.44 -18.96
N TYR A 173 12.82 -7.28 -18.44
CA TYR A 173 13.77 -6.20 -18.28
C TYR A 173 14.68 -6.37 -17.05
N VAL A 174 14.21 -6.98 -15.95
CA VAL A 174 15.09 -7.26 -14.78
C VAL A 174 16.13 -8.29 -15.15
N VAL A 175 15.72 -9.35 -15.85
CA VAL A 175 16.65 -10.32 -16.40
C VAL A 175 17.63 -9.59 -17.32
N ALA A 176 17.18 -8.72 -18.22
CA ALA A 176 18.07 -8.09 -19.19
C ALA A 176 19.04 -7.03 -18.61
N GLY A 177 18.69 -6.30 -17.54
CA GLY A 177 19.52 -5.16 -17.08
C GLY A 177 19.53 -4.83 -15.59
N GLY A 178 19.06 -5.73 -14.73
CA GLY A 178 19.23 -5.64 -13.26
C GLY A 178 18.69 -4.35 -12.63
N LEU A 179 19.33 -3.91 -11.55
CA LEU A 179 18.95 -2.68 -10.85
C LEU A 179 19.12 -1.43 -11.74
N LYS A 180 20.11 -1.42 -12.64
CA LYS A 180 20.40 -0.23 -13.46
C LYS A 180 19.26 0.05 -14.44
N ALA A 181 18.74 -0.97 -15.11
CA ALA A 181 17.60 -0.83 -16.02
C ALA A 181 16.35 -0.34 -15.30
N SER A 182 16.07 -0.89 -14.10
CA SER A 182 14.90 -0.47 -13.32
C SER A 182 14.99 1.00 -12.91
N VAL A 183 16.14 1.47 -12.42
CA VAL A 183 16.31 2.88 -12.00
C VAL A 183 16.08 3.89 -13.14
N TRP A 184 16.48 3.56 -14.37
CA TRP A 184 16.23 4.43 -15.53
C TRP A 184 14.78 4.39 -16.00
N ALA A 185 14.14 3.22 -15.96
CA ALA A 185 12.70 3.10 -16.22
C ALA A 185 11.89 3.88 -15.18
N ASP A 186 12.28 3.77 -13.91
CA ASP A 186 11.68 4.48 -12.78
C ASP A 186 11.68 6.00 -12.96
N LEU A 187 12.76 6.57 -13.52
CA LEU A 187 12.83 8.01 -13.77
C LEU A 187 11.72 8.48 -14.72
N LEU A 188 11.56 7.78 -15.86
CA LEU A 188 10.53 8.12 -16.84
C LEU A 188 9.14 7.89 -16.27
N GLN A 189 8.94 6.75 -15.61
CA GLN A 189 7.67 6.35 -15.06
C GLN A 189 7.22 7.26 -13.91
N GLY A 190 8.09 7.49 -12.93
CA GLY A 190 7.80 8.33 -11.77
C GLY A 190 7.52 9.77 -12.16
N SER A 191 8.24 10.30 -13.16
CA SER A 191 7.97 11.64 -13.70
C SER A 191 6.59 11.69 -14.38
N ALA A 192 6.27 10.72 -15.22
CA ALA A 192 4.96 10.65 -15.88
C ALA A 192 3.81 10.51 -14.88
N LEU A 193 4.04 9.77 -13.80
CA LEU A 193 3.06 9.55 -12.74
C LEU A 193 2.75 10.83 -11.94
N ILE A 194 3.77 11.61 -11.60
CA ILE A 194 3.59 12.93 -10.96
C ILE A 194 2.81 13.87 -11.89
N LEU A 195 3.16 13.90 -13.18
CA LEU A 195 2.45 14.71 -14.18
C LEU A 195 0.99 14.24 -14.39
N GLY A 196 0.77 12.93 -14.44
CA GLY A 196 -0.57 12.34 -14.56
C GLY A 196 -1.44 12.64 -13.34
N GLY A 197 -0.90 12.52 -12.13
CA GLY A 197 -1.59 12.91 -10.89
C GLY A 197 -1.91 14.40 -10.85
N ALA A 198 -0.96 15.26 -11.22
CA ALA A 198 -1.20 16.71 -11.29
C ALA A 198 -2.29 17.07 -12.31
N LEU A 199 -2.33 16.37 -13.45
CA LEU A 199 -3.37 16.53 -14.46
C LEU A 199 -4.76 16.10 -13.95
N ILE A 200 -4.85 14.95 -13.27
CA ILE A 200 -6.09 14.50 -12.63
C ILE A 200 -6.55 15.51 -11.58
N MET A 201 -5.63 16.02 -10.76
CA MET A 201 -5.94 17.02 -9.74
C MET A 201 -6.51 18.30 -10.37
N TRP A 202 -5.87 18.80 -11.43
CA TRP A 202 -6.37 19.98 -12.14
C TRP A 202 -7.79 19.75 -12.69
N LEU A 203 -8.05 18.61 -13.34
CA LEU A 203 -9.38 18.26 -13.85
C LEU A 203 -10.43 18.09 -12.74
N ALA A 204 -10.03 17.54 -11.59
CA ALA A 204 -10.93 17.38 -10.45
C ALA A 204 -11.40 18.75 -9.93
N PHE A 205 -10.46 19.71 -9.77
CA PHE A 205 -10.82 21.08 -9.40
C PHE A 205 -11.66 21.79 -10.46
N ASP A 206 -11.33 21.64 -11.75
CA ASP A 206 -12.12 22.22 -12.85
C ASP A 206 -13.58 21.71 -12.84
N ARG A 207 -13.76 20.41 -12.60
CA ARG A 207 -15.10 19.80 -12.49
C ARG A 207 -15.85 20.24 -11.25
N LEU A 208 -15.18 20.41 -10.11
CA LEU A 208 -15.77 20.94 -8.88
C LEU A 208 -16.19 22.41 -9.03
N GLY A 209 -15.38 23.21 -9.73
CA GLY A 209 -15.70 24.60 -10.04
C GLY A 209 -16.92 24.77 -10.95
N SER A 210 -17.24 23.77 -11.76
CA SER A 210 -18.42 23.74 -12.65
C SER A 210 -19.59 22.92 -12.10
N ALA A 211 -19.45 22.28 -10.94
CA ALA A 211 -20.52 21.50 -10.33
C ALA A 211 -21.61 22.41 -9.74
N THR A 212 -22.87 21.99 -9.87
CA THR A 212 -24.03 22.66 -9.26
C THR A 212 -24.29 22.14 -7.85
N GLU A 213 -24.01 20.87 -7.61
CA GLU A 213 -24.18 20.19 -6.33
C GLU A 213 -22.97 19.32 -6.05
N ALA A 214 -22.67 19.12 -4.77
CA ALA A 214 -21.65 18.19 -4.34
C ALA A 214 -21.96 17.65 -2.94
N ALA A 215 -21.51 16.42 -2.66
CA ALA A 215 -21.60 15.84 -1.33
C ALA A 215 -20.48 16.32 -0.41
N THR A 216 -20.78 16.43 0.88
CA THR A 216 -19.81 16.57 1.97
C THR A 216 -20.02 15.45 3.00
N VAL A 217 -18.97 15.14 3.76
CA VAL A 217 -19.04 14.23 4.92
C VAL A 217 -18.84 15.08 6.17
N GLY A 218 -19.90 15.24 6.97
CA GLY A 218 -19.88 15.98 8.22
C GLY A 218 -19.15 15.26 9.36
N VAL A 219 -19.00 15.94 10.49
CA VAL A 219 -18.41 15.37 11.71
C VAL A 219 -19.28 14.22 12.20
N GLY A 220 -18.73 13.00 12.26
CA GLY A 220 -19.47 11.78 12.61
C GLY A 220 -19.90 10.91 11.43
N GLY A 221 -19.63 11.34 10.19
CA GLY A 221 -19.87 10.52 8.98
C GLY A 221 -21.17 10.83 8.25
N ALA A 222 -21.96 11.82 8.68
CA ALA A 222 -23.19 12.20 7.98
C ALA A 222 -22.88 12.74 6.57
N VAL A 223 -23.61 12.26 5.56
CA VAL A 223 -23.45 12.74 4.18
C VAL A 223 -24.57 13.70 3.83
N GLU A 224 -24.19 14.89 3.39
CA GLU A 224 -25.11 15.94 2.94
C GLU A 224 -24.76 16.35 1.51
N VAL A 225 -25.77 16.55 0.67
CA VAL A 225 -25.59 17.11 -0.68
C VAL A 225 -25.93 18.59 -0.62
N LEU A 226 -24.98 19.44 -0.98
CA LEU A 226 -25.10 20.88 -0.92
C LEU A 226 -25.15 21.46 -2.33
N THR A 227 -26.05 22.41 -2.56
CA THR A 227 -26.01 23.27 -3.75
C THR A 227 -24.85 24.25 -3.61
N LEU A 228 -23.99 24.30 -4.63
CA LEU A 228 -22.78 25.10 -4.64
C LEU A 228 -23.05 26.51 -5.18
N ASP A 229 -22.46 27.50 -4.53
CA ASP A 229 -22.51 28.89 -4.98
C ASP A 229 -21.76 29.06 -6.31
N PRO A 230 -22.44 29.49 -7.41
CA PRO A 230 -21.83 29.68 -8.71
C PRO A 230 -20.71 30.73 -8.71
N GLU A 231 -20.73 31.71 -7.80
CA GLU A 231 -19.73 32.79 -7.74
C GLU A 231 -18.41 32.35 -7.09
N LYS A 232 -18.42 31.30 -6.28
CA LYS A 232 -17.22 30.79 -5.61
C LYS A 232 -16.32 30.01 -6.55
N GLY A 233 -15.01 30.25 -6.44
CA GLY A 233 -13.99 29.50 -7.18
C GLY A 233 -13.85 28.05 -6.69
N ALA A 234 -13.27 27.19 -7.53
CA ALA A 234 -13.12 25.75 -7.23
C ALA A 234 -12.43 25.46 -5.89
N PHE A 235 -11.38 26.21 -5.55
CA PHE A 235 -10.64 26.02 -4.30
C PHE A 235 -11.47 26.44 -3.08
N GLU A 236 -12.24 27.52 -3.18
CA GLU A 236 -13.11 27.98 -2.08
C GLU A 236 -14.21 26.96 -1.82
N ARG A 237 -14.86 26.45 -2.87
CA ARG A 237 -15.84 25.36 -2.77
C ARG A 237 -15.24 24.11 -2.13
N PHE A 238 -14.01 23.75 -2.50
CA PHE A 238 -13.32 22.61 -1.90
C PHE A 238 -13.12 22.79 -0.39
N MET A 239 -12.71 23.99 0.04
CA MET A 239 -12.50 24.30 1.46
C MET A 239 -13.82 24.28 2.24
N ASP A 240 -14.89 24.85 1.69
CA ASP A 240 -16.22 24.84 2.30
C ASP A 240 -16.74 23.41 2.50
N LEU A 241 -16.53 22.54 1.50
CA LEU A 241 -17.02 21.17 1.53
C LEU A 241 -16.22 20.25 2.46
N ASN A 242 -14.92 20.51 2.69
CA ASN A 242 -14.03 19.49 3.25
C ASN A 242 -13.14 19.95 4.40
N SER A 243 -13.26 21.18 4.89
CA SER A 243 -12.43 21.71 6.00
C SER A 243 -12.24 20.72 7.15
N ASN A 244 -13.30 20.07 7.61
CA ASN A 244 -13.27 19.05 8.66
C ASN A 244 -12.46 17.79 8.28
N ARG A 245 -12.47 17.40 7.00
CA ARG A 245 -11.74 16.26 6.43
C ARG A 245 -10.29 16.60 6.09
N LEU A 246 -9.87 17.84 6.27
CA LEU A 246 -8.46 18.24 6.14
C LEU A 246 -7.69 18.06 7.44
N ASN A 247 -8.34 17.67 8.54
CA ASN A 247 -7.68 17.51 9.83
C ASN A 247 -6.77 16.28 9.86
N MET A 248 -5.50 16.47 10.20
CA MET A 248 -4.49 15.41 10.30
C MET A 248 -4.62 14.53 11.55
N PHE A 249 -5.36 14.97 12.58
CA PHE A 249 -5.48 14.28 13.86
C PHE A 249 -6.88 13.71 14.04
N LEU A 250 -7.05 12.43 13.70
CA LEU A 250 -8.29 11.71 13.94
C LEU A 250 -8.42 11.26 15.42
N PRO A 251 -9.65 11.06 15.93
CA PRO A 251 -9.92 10.59 17.29
C PRO A 251 -9.18 9.30 17.67
N GLU A 252 -8.99 9.07 18.98
CA GLU A 252 -8.28 7.89 19.49
C GLU A 252 -8.97 6.55 19.19
N ASP A 253 -10.29 6.58 19.01
CA ASP A 253 -11.15 5.45 18.71
C ASP A 253 -11.35 5.24 17.19
N ASP A 254 -10.66 6.02 16.35
CA ASP A 254 -10.70 5.79 14.91
C ASP A 254 -10.03 4.46 14.55
N HIS A 255 -10.71 3.67 13.72
CA HIS A 255 -10.25 2.33 13.35
C HIS A 255 -9.21 2.34 12.23
N VAL A 256 -9.09 3.43 11.47
CA VAL A 256 -8.16 3.54 10.34
C VAL A 256 -6.84 4.15 10.78
N LEU A 257 -6.86 5.37 11.33
CA LEU A 257 -5.65 6.11 11.67
C LEU A 257 -5.82 6.96 12.94
N PRO A 258 -5.97 6.33 14.12
CA PRO A 258 -6.10 7.09 15.37
C PRO A 258 -4.81 7.86 15.66
N TRP A 259 -4.91 9.03 16.30
CA TRP A 259 -3.72 9.86 16.59
C TRP A 259 -2.66 9.12 17.43
N THR A 260 -3.06 8.14 18.23
CA THR A 260 -2.16 7.26 18.98
C THR A 260 -1.30 6.39 18.05
N ALA A 261 -1.90 5.83 17.00
CA ALA A 261 -1.20 5.08 15.97
C ALA A 261 -0.30 5.99 15.12
N LEU A 262 -0.71 7.22 14.84
CA LEU A 262 0.13 8.22 14.17
C LEU A 262 1.44 8.47 14.94
N LEU A 263 1.37 8.63 16.26
CA LEU A 263 2.55 8.94 17.09
C LEU A 263 3.47 7.74 17.34
N LEU A 264 2.92 6.52 17.42
CA LEU A 264 3.68 5.34 17.86
C LEU A 264 3.74 4.23 16.82
N GLY A 265 2.60 3.88 16.22
CA GLY A 265 2.47 2.72 15.33
C GLY A 265 3.02 2.95 13.93
N LEU A 266 2.78 4.13 13.34
CA LEU A 266 3.07 4.43 11.94
C LEU A 266 4.57 4.51 11.63
N TRP A 267 5.40 4.78 12.64
CA TRP A 267 6.86 4.82 12.51
C TRP A 267 7.46 3.47 12.17
N ILE A 268 6.87 2.38 12.67
CA ILE A 268 7.41 1.02 12.49
C ILE A 268 7.40 0.60 11.02
N PRO A 269 6.25 0.60 10.32
CA PRO A 269 6.23 0.29 8.91
C PRO A 269 7.04 1.31 8.10
N ASN A 270 7.07 2.60 8.47
CA ASN A 270 7.87 3.60 7.77
C ASN A 270 9.39 3.33 7.87
N PHE A 271 9.93 3.14 9.07
CA PHE A 271 11.35 2.87 9.24
C PHE A 271 11.76 1.53 8.64
N TYR A 272 10.90 0.51 8.76
CA TYR A 272 11.11 -0.75 8.06
C TYR A 272 11.17 -0.53 6.56
N TYR A 273 10.15 0.12 5.97
CA TYR A 273 10.03 0.31 4.53
C TYR A 273 11.17 1.16 3.95
N TRP A 274 11.46 2.33 4.54
CA TRP A 274 12.43 3.26 3.97
C TRP A 274 13.87 2.96 4.37
N GLY A 275 14.07 2.32 5.53
CA GLY A 275 15.40 2.08 6.09
C GLY A 275 15.90 0.66 5.93
N LEU A 276 15.03 -0.35 5.91
CA LEU A 276 15.41 -1.76 6.12
C LEU A 276 14.84 -2.72 5.08
N ASN A 277 13.88 -2.27 4.27
CA ASN A 277 13.33 -3.05 3.17
C ASN A 277 14.33 -3.04 2.01
N GLN A 278 14.68 -4.24 1.52
CA GLN A 278 15.74 -4.41 0.53
C GLN A 278 15.46 -3.64 -0.76
N TYR A 279 14.26 -3.71 -1.36
CA TYR A 279 14.08 -3.08 -2.68
C TYR A 279 14.18 -1.56 -2.62
N ILE A 280 13.83 -0.95 -1.50
CA ILE A 280 14.02 0.49 -1.28
C ILE A 280 15.49 0.81 -0.97
N THR A 281 16.05 0.14 0.04
CA THR A 281 17.39 0.43 0.53
C THR A 281 18.46 0.16 -0.54
N GLN A 282 18.28 -0.86 -1.37
CA GLN A 282 19.20 -1.27 -2.44
C GLN A 282 19.50 -0.13 -3.45
N ARG A 283 18.52 0.75 -3.72
CA ARG A 283 18.74 1.95 -4.57
C ARG A 283 19.74 2.92 -3.95
N THR A 284 19.72 3.05 -2.63
CA THR A 284 20.66 3.90 -1.88
C THR A 284 22.02 3.23 -1.71
N LEU A 285 22.05 1.89 -1.62
CA LEU A 285 23.29 1.10 -1.63
C LEU A 285 24.01 1.16 -2.98
N GLY A 286 23.28 1.37 -4.07
CA GLY A 286 23.81 1.59 -5.42
C GLY A 286 24.35 3.01 -5.68
N SER A 287 24.36 3.89 -4.67
CA SER A 287 24.90 5.24 -4.84
C SER A 287 26.43 5.28 -4.92
N SER A 288 26.96 6.26 -5.67
CA SER A 288 28.41 6.41 -5.89
C SER A 288 29.20 6.99 -4.72
N SER A 289 28.51 7.59 -3.74
CA SER A 289 29.10 8.08 -2.49
C SER A 289 28.01 8.26 -1.44
N LEU A 290 28.40 8.33 -0.17
CA LEU A 290 27.46 8.66 0.91
C LEU A 290 26.75 9.99 0.65
N SER A 291 27.48 11.01 0.19
CA SER A 291 26.89 12.29 -0.19
C SER A 291 25.83 12.16 -1.28
N GLN A 292 25.99 11.29 -2.28
CA GLN A 292 25.02 11.11 -3.36
C GLN A 292 23.78 10.39 -2.85
N GLY A 293 23.96 9.32 -2.05
CA GLY A 293 22.85 8.63 -1.39
C GLY A 293 22.05 9.56 -0.48
N GLN A 294 22.72 10.37 0.36
CA GLN A 294 22.08 11.35 1.25
C GLN A 294 21.29 12.41 0.48
N LYS A 295 21.88 13.01 -0.57
CA LYS A 295 21.17 13.97 -1.42
C LYS A 295 19.95 13.34 -2.09
N GLY A 296 20.06 12.09 -2.53
CA GLY A 296 18.96 11.38 -3.19
C GLY A 296 17.82 11.04 -2.25
N ILE A 297 18.13 10.54 -1.05
CA ILE A 297 17.12 10.26 -0.01
C ILE A 297 16.41 11.55 0.43
N VAL A 298 17.17 12.63 0.66
CA VAL A 298 16.57 13.94 1.02
C VAL A 298 15.75 14.51 -0.13
N PHE A 299 16.19 14.36 -1.38
CA PHE A 299 15.37 14.75 -2.53
C PHE A 299 14.04 13.96 -2.58
N ALA A 300 14.07 12.65 -2.34
CA ALA A 300 12.86 11.84 -2.21
C ALA A 300 11.96 12.33 -1.07
N SER A 301 12.51 12.73 0.08
CA SER A 301 11.68 13.25 1.19
C SER A 301 10.95 14.54 0.83
N TYR A 302 11.50 15.41 -0.02
CA TYR A 302 10.77 16.57 -0.54
C TYR A 302 9.65 16.18 -1.49
N LEU A 303 9.87 15.21 -2.39
CA LEU A 303 8.82 14.70 -3.27
C LEU A 303 7.65 14.11 -2.46
N LYS A 304 7.93 13.48 -1.31
CA LYS A 304 6.91 12.98 -0.38
C LYS A 304 6.00 14.04 0.21
N LEU A 305 6.47 15.28 0.34
CA LEU A 305 5.61 16.37 0.79
C LEU A 305 4.59 16.76 -0.29
N ILE A 306 4.92 16.58 -1.57
CA ILE A 306 4.12 17.01 -2.72
C ILE A 306 3.10 15.94 -3.12
N ILE A 307 3.49 14.67 -3.11
CA ILE A 307 2.68 13.55 -3.62
C ILE A 307 1.25 13.50 -3.03
N PRO A 308 1.03 13.70 -1.71
CA PRO A 308 -0.32 13.69 -1.16
C PRO A 308 -1.27 14.68 -1.82
N PHE A 309 -0.80 15.84 -2.25
CA PHE A 309 -1.65 16.81 -2.93
C PHE A 309 -2.15 16.31 -4.29
N VAL A 310 -1.35 15.51 -5.01
CA VAL A 310 -1.75 14.98 -6.33
C VAL A 310 -2.51 13.65 -6.26
N VAL A 311 -2.56 12.98 -5.10
CA VAL A 311 -3.25 11.69 -4.92
C VAL A 311 -4.45 11.79 -3.98
N VAL A 312 -4.28 12.44 -2.82
CA VAL A 312 -5.28 12.49 -1.74
C VAL A 312 -6.34 13.54 -2.02
N ILE A 313 -5.96 14.77 -2.42
CA ILE A 313 -6.93 15.83 -2.73
C ILE A 313 -7.91 15.41 -3.82
N PRO A 314 -7.46 14.84 -4.97
CA PRO A 314 -8.40 14.38 -5.98
C PRO A 314 -9.35 13.29 -5.44
N GLY A 315 -8.88 12.40 -4.57
CA GLY A 315 -9.74 11.40 -3.90
C GLY A 315 -10.84 12.04 -3.05
N ILE A 316 -10.53 13.10 -2.28
CA ILE A 316 -11.53 13.87 -1.54
C ILE A 316 -12.57 14.48 -2.49
N ILE A 317 -12.10 15.13 -3.57
CA ILE A 317 -12.97 15.74 -4.60
C ILE A 317 -13.82 14.69 -5.31
N ALA A 318 -13.30 13.49 -5.54
CA ALA A 318 -14.04 12.40 -6.16
C ALA A 318 -15.28 12.04 -5.34
N PHE A 319 -15.20 12.02 -4.01
CA PHE A 319 -16.38 11.84 -3.17
C PHE A 319 -17.37 12.99 -3.33
N ASN A 320 -16.88 14.24 -3.34
CA ASN A 320 -17.76 15.39 -3.52
C ASN A 320 -18.58 15.31 -4.82
N LEU A 321 -17.98 14.80 -5.90
CA LEU A 321 -18.57 14.78 -7.23
C LEU A 321 -19.33 13.49 -7.59
N PHE A 322 -18.90 12.34 -7.04
CA PHE A 322 -19.33 11.01 -7.52
C PHE A 322 -19.78 10.08 -6.39
N HIS A 323 -20.26 10.62 -5.28
CA HIS A 323 -20.73 9.79 -4.16
C HIS A 323 -21.85 8.82 -4.57
N GLU A 324 -22.75 9.21 -5.47
CA GLU A 324 -23.85 8.34 -5.92
C GLU A 324 -23.32 7.12 -6.66
N GLU A 325 -22.40 7.31 -7.60
CA GLU A 325 -21.75 6.24 -8.33
C GLU A 325 -20.99 5.30 -7.38
N MET A 326 -20.22 5.85 -6.43
CA MET A 326 -19.53 5.05 -5.40
C MET A 326 -20.52 4.21 -4.58
N ARG A 327 -21.69 4.75 -4.28
CA ARG A 327 -22.76 4.05 -3.54
C ARG A 327 -23.38 2.95 -4.39
N LEU A 328 -23.63 3.20 -5.68
CA LEU A 328 -24.18 2.22 -6.62
C LEU A 328 -23.20 1.06 -6.90
N GLU A 329 -21.90 1.34 -6.98
CA GLU A 329 -20.84 0.34 -7.17
C GLU A 329 -20.67 -0.56 -5.93
N ALA A 330 -20.94 -0.03 -4.73
CA ALA A 330 -20.90 -0.81 -3.49
C ALA A 330 -21.97 -1.92 -3.41
N ARG A 331 -22.94 -1.96 -4.32
CA ARG A 331 -24.03 -2.97 -4.30
C ARG A 331 -23.54 -4.39 -4.46
N GLY A 332 -22.52 -4.60 -5.30
CA GLY A 332 -21.95 -5.94 -5.51
C GLY A 332 -21.33 -6.51 -4.24
N ASP A 333 -20.54 -5.67 -3.55
CA ASP A 333 -19.85 -6.05 -2.32
C ASP A 333 -20.84 -6.21 -1.15
N ARG A 334 -21.86 -5.34 -1.09
CA ARG A 334 -22.90 -5.38 -0.04
C ARG A 334 -23.89 -6.53 -0.15
N ALA A 335 -24.21 -7.00 -1.36
CA ALA A 335 -25.26 -7.99 -1.55
C ALA A 335 -25.02 -9.26 -0.72
N GLY A 336 -23.76 -9.72 -0.66
CA GLY A 336 -23.34 -10.86 0.16
C GLY A 336 -23.49 -10.60 1.67
N ALA A 337 -22.96 -9.47 2.16
CA ALA A 337 -23.02 -9.13 3.59
C ALA A 337 -24.46 -8.92 4.09
N ILE A 338 -25.32 -8.29 3.27
CA ILE A 338 -26.73 -8.07 3.60
C ILE A 338 -27.53 -9.37 3.53
N ALA A 339 -27.25 -10.25 2.55
CA ALA A 339 -27.84 -11.60 2.51
C ALA A 339 -27.39 -12.45 3.71
N LEU A 340 -26.11 -12.37 4.09
CA LEU A 340 -25.56 -13.02 5.28
C LEU A 340 -26.29 -12.53 6.54
N TYR A 341 -26.51 -11.22 6.67
CA TYR A 341 -27.27 -10.65 7.78
C TYR A 341 -28.71 -11.19 7.83
N SER A 342 -29.42 -11.21 6.70
CA SER A 342 -30.79 -11.76 6.64
C SER A 342 -30.83 -13.24 7.03
N LYS A 343 -29.85 -14.05 6.63
CA LYS A 343 -29.76 -15.44 7.09
C LYS A 343 -29.41 -15.58 8.58
N ALA A 344 -28.59 -14.67 9.09
CA ALA A 344 -28.14 -14.68 10.50
C ALA A 344 -29.21 -14.14 11.45
N ASN A 345 -30.08 -13.24 10.96
CA ASN A 345 -31.21 -12.65 11.65
C ASN A 345 -32.46 -12.66 10.73
N PRO A 346 -33.17 -13.80 10.60
CA PRO A 346 -34.32 -13.92 9.70
C PRO A 346 -35.50 -12.99 10.01
N GLU A 347 -35.55 -12.44 11.22
CA GLU A 347 -36.61 -11.55 11.70
C GLU A 347 -36.34 -10.06 11.39
N THR A 348 -35.25 -9.75 10.67
CA THR A 348 -34.90 -8.36 10.32
C THR A 348 -36.00 -7.67 9.52
N ARG A 349 -36.22 -6.39 9.83
CA ARG A 349 -37.17 -5.53 9.09
C ARG A 349 -36.52 -4.75 7.95
N PHE A 350 -35.19 -4.76 7.89
CA PHE A 350 -34.41 -3.91 7.00
C PHE A 350 -33.80 -4.66 5.81
N VAL A 351 -34.13 -5.95 5.64
CA VAL A 351 -33.69 -6.74 4.49
C VAL A 351 -34.85 -7.56 3.96
N ARG A 352 -35.16 -7.41 2.67
CA ARG A 352 -36.08 -8.26 1.92
C ARG A 352 -35.31 -9.04 0.86
N ILE A 353 -35.49 -10.36 0.87
CA ILE A 353 -34.97 -11.26 -0.14
C ILE A 353 -36.11 -11.66 -1.07
N LEU A 354 -35.95 -11.45 -2.38
CA LEU A 354 -36.89 -11.91 -3.39
C LEU A 354 -36.20 -12.88 -4.34
N ASP A 355 -36.88 -13.96 -4.69
CA ASP A 355 -36.41 -14.90 -5.69
C ASP A 355 -36.89 -14.46 -7.08
N ASN A 356 -35.95 -14.25 -8.01
CA ASN A 356 -36.20 -13.84 -9.39
C ASN A 356 -37.16 -12.65 -9.52
N ALA A 357 -36.89 -11.58 -8.75
CA ALA A 357 -37.73 -10.38 -8.73
C ALA A 357 -37.89 -9.78 -10.12
N GLN A 358 -39.12 -9.36 -10.45
CA GLN A 358 -39.40 -8.72 -11.73
C GLN A 358 -38.85 -7.28 -11.74
N PRO A 359 -38.46 -6.74 -12.91
CA PRO A 359 -37.95 -5.36 -13.01
C PRO A 359 -38.87 -4.31 -12.38
N GLU A 360 -40.19 -4.50 -12.52
CA GLU A 360 -41.21 -3.61 -11.94
C GLU A 360 -41.18 -3.61 -10.40
N GLU A 361 -40.92 -4.75 -9.77
CA GLU A 361 -40.78 -4.87 -8.31
C GLU A 361 -39.50 -4.21 -7.83
N LEU A 362 -38.42 -4.30 -8.61
CA LEU A 362 -37.14 -3.65 -8.31
C LEU A 362 -37.24 -2.13 -8.44
N ASP A 363 -37.82 -1.64 -9.53
CA ASP A 363 -37.95 -0.21 -9.85
C ASP A 363 -38.93 0.51 -8.92
N SER A 364 -39.95 -0.19 -8.41
CA SER A 364 -40.94 0.36 -7.49
C SER A 364 -40.48 0.41 -6.03
N HIS A 365 -39.31 -0.15 -5.70
CA HIS A 365 -38.79 -0.14 -4.33
C HIS A 365 -38.39 1.26 -3.88
N GLN A 366 -39.12 1.79 -2.89
CA GLN A 366 -38.93 3.11 -2.28
C GLN A 366 -38.69 3.02 -0.76
N GLY A 367 -38.66 1.79 -0.20
CA GLY A 367 -38.52 1.57 1.23
C GLY A 367 -37.11 1.88 1.76
N PRO A 368 -36.98 2.13 3.08
CA PRO A 368 -35.67 2.34 3.72
C PRO A 368 -34.88 1.03 3.86
N ASP A 369 -35.51 -0.12 3.62
CA ASP A 369 -34.91 -1.44 3.71
C ASP A 369 -34.16 -1.83 2.43
N TYR A 370 -33.22 -2.76 2.58
CA TYR A 370 -32.47 -3.34 1.48
C TYR A 370 -33.28 -4.40 0.76
N LEU A 371 -33.34 -4.33 -0.56
CA LEU A 371 -33.96 -5.33 -1.42
C LEU A 371 -32.88 -6.12 -2.14
N VAL A 372 -32.80 -7.43 -1.90
CA VAL A 372 -31.85 -8.33 -2.58
C VAL A 372 -32.63 -9.30 -3.45
N SER A 373 -32.49 -9.17 -4.76
CA SER A 373 -33.01 -10.13 -5.72
C SER A 373 -32.01 -11.25 -5.94
N VAL A 374 -32.42 -12.48 -5.66
CA VAL A 374 -31.61 -13.64 -5.97
C VAL A 374 -32.02 -14.22 -7.31
N TYR A 375 -31.08 -14.34 -8.24
CA TYR A 375 -31.35 -14.76 -9.61
C TYR A 375 -30.71 -16.11 -9.94
N ASP A 376 -31.44 -16.94 -10.69
CA ASP A 376 -30.98 -18.30 -11.04
C ASP A 376 -30.03 -18.33 -12.25
N SER A 377 -30.28 -17.50 -13.26
CA SER A 377 -29.54 -17.54 -14.54
C SER A 377 -28.93 -16.18 -14.91
N GLU A 378 -29.76 -15.21 -15.31
CA GLU A 378 -29.32 -13.90 -15.74
C GLU A 378 -29.46 -12.86 -14.62
N LYS A 379 -28.41 -12.04 -14.46
CA LYS A 379 -28.43 -10.94 -13.49
C LYS A 379 -29.45 -9.89 -13.96
N PRO A 380 -30.42 -9.49 -13.11
CA PRO A 380 -31.40 -8.48 -13.49
C PRO A 380 -30.74 -7.11 -13.68
N THR A 381 -31.33 -6.30 -14.55
CA THR A 381 -31.00 -4.87 -14.61
C THR A 381 -31.53 -4.21 -13.35
N LEU A 382 -30.67 -3.48 -12.64
CA LEU A 382 -31.03 -2.85 -11.38
C LEU A 382 -31.35 -1.36 -11.58
N PRO A 383 -32.35 -0.82 -10.88
CA PRO A 383 -32.57 0.63 -10.85
C PRO A 383 -31.35 1.38 -10.31
N LYS A 384 -31.32 2.71 -10.52
CA LYS A 384 -30.39 3.61 -9.84
C LYS A 384 -30.78 3.84 -8.37
N ASN A 385 -31.06 2.75 -7.66
CA ASN A 385 -31.34 2.74 -6.24
C ASN A 385 -30.22 1.96 -5.52
N PRO A 386 -29.47 2.58 -4.60
CA PRO A 386 -28.38 1.93 -3.86
C PRO A 386 -28.85 0.90 -2.82
N LEU A 387 -30.15 0.81 -2.54
CA LEU A 387 -30.75 -0.19 -1.64
C LEU A 387 -31.20 -1.45 -2.38
N VAL A 388 -31.27 -1.41 -3.71
CA VAL A 388 -31.72 -2.54 -4.55
C VAL A 388 -30.51 -3.23 -5.17
N MET A 389 -30.34 -4.52 -4.86
CA MET A 389 -29.15 -5.33 -5.16
C MET A 389 -29.53 -6.68 -5.76
N ALA A 390 -28.56 -7.36 -6.36
CA ALA A 390 -28.74 -8.71 -6.89
C ALA A 390 -27.54 -9.61 -6.59
N ILE A 391 -27.84 -10.88 -6.31
CA ILE A 391 -26.87 -11.95 -6.03
C ILE A 391 -27.27 -13.22 -6.78
N SER A 392 -26.31 -14.02 -7.24
CA SER A 392 -26.63 -15.28 -7.91
C SER A 392 -27.18 -16.29 -6.89
N ARG A 393 -28.03 -17.22 -7.34
CA ARG A 393 -28.52 -18.29 -6.47
C ARG A 393 -27.38 -19.10 -5.88
N LYS A 394 -26.38 -19.43 -6.68
CA LYS A 394 -25.18 -20.15 -6.25
C LYS A 394 -24.50 -19.43 -5.07
N ASP A 395 -24.16 -18.14 -5.25
CA ASP A 395 -23.46 -17.38 -4.21
C ASP A 395 -24.33 -17.23 -2.97
N TYR A 396 -25.64 -16.98 -3.16
CA TYR A 396 -26.58 -16.89 -2.05
C TYR A 396 -26.65 -18.17 -1.24
N ASP A 397 -26.73 -19.35 -1.87
CA ASP A 397 -26.84 -20.64 -1.19
C ASP A 397 -25.55 -21.03 -0.46
N GLU A 398 -24.39 -20.62 -0.97
CA GLU A 398 -23.09 -20.82 -0.33
C GLU A 398 -22.93 -20.00 0.96
N ILE A 399 -23.61 -18.85 1.09
CA ILE A 399 -23.58 -18.00 2.29
C ILE A 399 -24.18 -18.75 3.48
N LYS A 400 -23.35 -18.95 4.51
CA LYS A 400 -23.73 -19.56 5.80
C LYS A 400 -23.23 -18.70 6.96
N PRO A 401 -24.12 -18.19 7.82
CA PRO A 401 -23.72 -17.50 9.05
C PRO A 401 -22.81 -18.35 9.92
N ALA A 402 -21.71 -17.76 10.41
CA ALA A 402 -20.93 -18.37 11.48
C ALA A 402 -21.78 -18.50 12.76
N GLN A 403 -21.40 -19.42 13.65
CA GLN A 403 -22.14 -19.66 14.91
C GLN A 403 -22.27 -18.40 15.77
N HIS A 404 -21.24 -17.55 15.78
CA HIS A 404 -21.24 -16.27 16.48
C HIS A 404 -20.90 -15.14 15.49
N GLN A 405 -21.74 -14.99 14.47
CA GLN A 405 -21.60 -13.94 13.46
C GLN A 405 -22.02 -12.58 14.03
N VAL A 406 -21.17 -11.57 13.88
CA VAL A 406 -21.47 -10.17 14.18
C VAL A 406 -21.25 -9.31 12.94
N PHE A 407 -21.82 -8.11 12.94
CA PHE A 407 -21.76 -7.19 11.80
C PHE A 407 -21.26 -5.82 12.25
N SER A 408 -20.31 -5.25 11.52
CA SER A 408 -19.61 -4.03 11.92
C SER A 408 -19.57 -3.02 10.79
N TYR A 409 -20.05 -1.81 11.07
CA TYR A 409 -19.93 -0.64 10.19
C TYR A 409 -18.79 0.30 10.65
N LYS A 410 -17.88 -0.18 11.50
CA LYS A 410 -16.80 0.66 12.05
C LYS A 410 -15.78 1.11 11.00
N GLU A 411 -15.63 0.34 9.92
CA GLU A 411 -14.76 0.67 8.79
C GLU A 411 -15.37 1.76 7.89
N ASP A 412 -16.69 1.90 7.88
CA ASP A 412 -17.41 2.94 7.14
C ASP A 412 -18.49 3.57 8.03
N LYS A 413 -18.08 4.57 8.83
CA LYS A 413 -18.97 5.28 9.78
C LYS A 413 -20.19 5.89 9.10
N VAL A 414 -20.08 6.20 7.80
CA VAL A 414 -21.18 6.74 7.00
C VAL A 414 -22.36 5.76 6.93
N TRP A 415 -22.09 4.45 6.95
CA TRP A 415 -23.14 3.43 6.85
C TRP A 415 -24.19 3.55 7.96
N ALA A 416 -23.77 3.79 9.20
CA ALA A 416 -24.70 3.96 10.31
C ALA A 416 -25.54 5.24 10.18
N THR A 417 -24.95 6.32 9.67
CA THR A 417 -25.68 7.59 9.47
C THR A 417 -26.72 7.50 8.34
N LEU A 418 -26.47 6.67 7.33
CA LEU A 418 -27.42 6.40 6.26
C LEU A 418 -28.50 5.39 6.64
N ASN A 419 -28.26 4.56 7.67
CA ASN A 419 -29.16 3.50 8.10
C ASN A 419 -29.33 3.49 9.64
N PRO A 420 -29.82 4.58 10.26
CA PRO A 420 -29.78 4.74 11.72
C PRO A 420 -30.59 3.66 12.46
N GLU A 421 -31.83 3.39 12.02
CA GLU A 421 -32.68 2.38 12.65
C GLU A 421 -32.13 0.96 12.44
N PHE A 422 -31.52 0.71 11.28
CA PHE A 422 -30.91 -0.59 11.02
C PHE A 422 -29.62 -0.78 11.85
N ALA A 423 -28.85 0.29 12.06
CA ALA A 423 -27.69 0.27 12.94
C ALA A 423 -28.07 -0.06 14.39
N GLU A 424 -29.21 0.44 14.87
CA GLU A 424 -29.76 0.06 16.19
C GLU A 424 -30.14 -1.44 16.25
N GLU A 425 -30.78 -1.99 15.21
CA GLU A 425 -31.09 -3.42 15.13
C GLU A 425 -29.80 -4.27 15.20
N ILE A 426 -28.76 -3.87 14.46
CA ILE A 426 -27.45 -4.54 14.45
C ILE A 426 -26.78 -4.48 15.82
N ILE A 427 -26.84 -3.33 16.52
CA ILE A 427 -26.30 -3.22 17.88
C ILE A 427 -27.01 -4.22 18.81
N GLY A 428 -28.35 -4.30 18.74
CA GLY A 428 -29.14 -5.25 19.52
C GLY A 428 -28.77 -6.70 19.20
N TYR A 429 -28.71 -7.05 17.91
CA TYR A 429 -28.31 -8.37 17.43
C TYR A 429 -26.90 -8.76 17.93
N ASN A 430 -25.90 -7.90 17.69
CA ASN A 430 -24.52 -8.15 18.09
C ASN A 430 -24.39 -8.33 19.61
N ALA A 431 -25.11 -7.53 20.41
CA ALA A 431 -25.05 -7.66 21.87
C ALA A 431 -25.54 -9.04 22.38
N VAL A 432 -26.55 -9.61 21.71
CA VAL A 432 -27.03 -10.97 22.00
C VAL A 432 -25.98 -12.01 21.61
N VAL A 433 -25.43 -11.90 20.39
CA VAL A 433 -24.41 -12.83 19.88
C VAL A 433 -23.13 -12.78 20.72
N ASP A 434 -22.64 -11.59 21.06
CA ASP A 434 -21.46 -11.38 21.91
C ASP A 434 -21.62 -12.03 23.28
N LYS A 435 -22.81 -11.90 23.88
CA LYS A 435 -23.12 -12.53 25.16
C LYS A 435 -23.09 -14.06 25.05
N ALA A 436 -23.66 -14.61 23.97
CA ALA A 436 -23.64 -16.05 23.70
C ALA A 436 -22.20 -16.56 23.45
N ALA A 437 -21.40 -15.83 22.67
CA ALA A 437 -20.01 -16.15 22.37
C ALA A 437 -19.16 -16.18 23.65
N LYS A 438 -19.28 -15.15 24.49
CA LYS A 438 -18.61 -15.08 25.80
C LYS A 438 -19.01 -16.23 26.71
N SER A 439 -20.29 -16.60 26.75
CA SER A 439 -20.77 -17.73 27.56
C SER A 439 -20.19 -19.07 27.09
N SER A 440 -19.96 -19.20 25.79
CA SER A 440 -19.38 -20.40 25.16
C SER A 440 -17.85 -20.39 25.11
N LYS A 441 -17.19 -19.30 25.57
CA LYS A 441 -15.75 -19.05 25.42
C LYS A 441 -15.25 -19.18 23.97
N LEU A 442 -16.10 -18.82 23.01
CA LEU A 442 -15.78 -18.82 21.58
C LEU A 442 -15.63 -17.38 21.08
N ALA A 443 -14.83 -17.20 20.04
CA ALA A 443 -14.66 -15.92 19.37
C ALA A 443 -15.84 -15.63 18.43
N THR A 444 -16.08 -14.34 18.19
CA THR A 444 -17.03 -13.85 17.19
C THR A 444 -16.35 -13.70 15.84
N THR A 445 -17.10 -13.96 14.76
CA THR A 445 -16.68 -13.65 13.38
C THR A 445 -17.39 -12.38 12.95
N SER A 446 -16.66 -11.36 12.52
CA SER A 446 -17.23 -10.07 12.11
C SER A 446 -17.31 -9.94 10.59
N GLU A 447 -18.46 -9.54 10.07
CA GLU A 447 -18.63 -9.10 8.68
C GLU A 447 -18.65 -7.57 8.62
N ALA A 448 -17.99 -6.99 7.61
CA ALA A 448 -17.96 -5.54 7.43
C ALA A 448 -19.17 -5.05 6.62
N LEU A 449 -19.78 -3.95 7.07
CA LEU A 449 -20.84 -3.25 6.36
C LEU A 449 -20.29 -1.92 5.82
N VAL A 450 -20.35 -1.77 4.50
CA VAL A 450 -19.83 -0.61 3.77
C VAL A 450 -20.97 0.10 3.05
N ALA A 451 -21.01 1.42 3.05
CA ALA A 451 -22.00 2.22 2.32
C ALA A 451 -21.51 2.59 0.92
N TYR A 452 -20.21 2.85 0.78
CA TYR A 452 -19.59 3.29 -0.46
C TYR A 452 -18.41 2.40 -0.83
N LYS A 453 -18.18 2.26 -2.14
CA LYS A 453 -16.99 1.62 -2.68
C LYS A 453 -15.93 2.68 -2.95
N TYR A 454 -15.36 3.23 -1.89
CA TYR A 454 -14.49 4.40 -1.97
C TYR A 454 -13.29 4.21 -2.91
N ASP A 455 -12.74 3.01 -3.04
CA ASP A 455 -11.62 2.69 -3.94
C ASP A 455 -11.93 2.94 -5.43
N THR A 456 -13.19 3.14 -5.80
CA THR A 456 -13.58 3.56 -7.16
C THR A 456 -13.27 5.03 -7.45
N ALA A 457 -12.90 5.84 -6.45
CA ALA A 457 -12.58 7.26 -6.59
C ALA A 457 -11.65 7.57 -7.75
N LEU A 458 -10.50 6.90 -7.83
CA LEU A 458 -9.57 7.08 -8.94
C LEU A 458 -10.20 6.68 -10.29
N GLY A 459 -10.90 5.55 -10.35
CA GLY A 459 -11.56 5.08 -11.57
C GLY A 459 -12.58 6.08 -12.10
N LEU A 460 -13.36 6.69 -11.21
CA LEU A 460 -14.35 7.72 -11.53
C LEU A 460 -13.68 9.01 -12.04
N LEU A 461 -12.59 9.44 -11.41
CA LEU A 461 -11.79 10.57 -11.90
C LEU A 461 -11.18 10.29 -13.29
N LEU A 462 -10.69 9.08 -13.52
CA LEU A 462 -10.15 8.67 -14.83
C LEU A 462 -11.23 8.64 -15.91
N ALA A 463 -12.47 8.33 -15.55
CA ALA A 463 -13.60 8.34 -16.49
C ALA A 463 -13.92 9.76 -17.00
N MET A 464 -13.50 10.82 -16.29
CA MET A 464 -13.62 12.21 -16.72
C MET A 464 -12.59 12.65 -17.76
N LEU A 465 -11.49 11.90 -17.92
CA LEU A 465 -10.42 12.30 -18.83
C LEU A 465 -10.93 12.43 -20.28
N PRO A 466 -10.59 13.52 -20.99
CA PRO A 466 -10.99 13.68 -22.38
C PRO A 466 -10.53 12.51 -23.25
N LYS A 467 -11.50 11.77 -23.79
CA LYS A 467 -11.25 10.67 -24.74
C LYS A 467 -10.75 11.24 -26.07
N ASN A 468 -9.91 10.50 -26.81
CA ASN A 468 -9.35 10.89 -28.12
C ASN A 468 -8.26 11.97 -28.12
N THR A 469 -7.79 12.42 -26.96
CA THR A 469 -6.74 13.43 -26.87
C THR A 469 -5.35 12.83 -26.67
N GLY A 470 -5.27 11.54 -26.35
CA GLY A 470 -4.05 10.89 -25.87
C GLY A 470 -3.81 11.07 -24.37
N MET A 471 -4.55 11.96 -23.70
CA MET A 471 -4.41 12.22 -22.25
C MET A 471 -4.77 10.99 -21.44
N LEU A 472 -5.88 10.33 -21.79
CA LEU A 472 -6.28 9.09 -21.15
C LEU A 472 -5.21 8.01 -21.37
N GLY A 473 -4.74 7.83 -22.60
CA GLY A 473 -3.65 6.89 -22.91
C GLY A 473 -2.40 7.14 -22.07
N PHE A 474 -1.97 8.39 -21.96
CA PHE A 474 -0.81 8.80 -21.16
C PHE A 474 -1.00 8.53 -19.66
N VAL A 475 -2.12 8.97 -19.07
CA VAL A 475 -2.40 8.77 -17.64
C VAL A 475 -2.51 7.29 -17.30
N LEU A 476 -3.17 6.49 -18.15
CA LEU A 476 -3.24 5.04 -17.97
C LEU A 476 -1.86 4.38 -18.07
N ALA A 477 -0.99 4.85 -18.96
CA ALA A 477 0.37 4.34 -19.08
C ALA A 477 1.23 4.73 -17.87
N ALA A 478 1.03 5.95 -17.34
CA ALA A 478 1.67 6.40 -16.12
C ALA A 478 1.23 5.57 -14.90
N LEU A 479 -0.07 5.30 -14.75
CA LEU A 479 -0.62 4.48 -13.66
C LEU A 479 -0.23 3.00 -13.78
N LEU A 480 -0.37 2.39 -14.96
CA LEU A 480 -0.01 0.98 -15.15
C LEU A 480 1.50 0.76 -15.10
N GLY A 481 2.29 1.68 -15.61
CA GLY A 481 3.73 1.53 -15.49
C GLY A 481 4.24 1.72 -14.06
N ALA A 482 3.46 2.27 -13.12
CA ALA A 482 3.78 2.22 -11.69
C ALA A 482 3.93 0.76 -11.21
N VAL A 483 3.05 -0.14 -11.68
CA VAL A 483 3.16 -1.60 -11.45
C VAL A 483 4.44 -2.15 -12.07
N VAL A 484 4.75 -1.68 -13.28
CA VAL A 484 5.96 -2.05 -14.03
C VAL A 484 7.23 -1.48 -13.38
N SER A 485 7.15 -0.49 -12.48
CA SER A 485 8.28 0.02 -11.70
C SER A 485 8.48 -0.76 -10.38
N SER A 486 7.39 -1.01 -9.64
CA SER A 486 7.45 -1.69 -8.33
C SER A 486 7.77 -3.18 -8.42
N LEU A 487 7.15 -3.92 -9.35
CA LEU A 487 7.36 -5.38 -9.45
C LEU A 487 8.84 -5.75 -9.72
N PRO A 488 9.52 -5.10 -10.67
CA PRO A 488 10.93 -5.29 -10.94
C PRO A 488 11.86 -4.93 -9.80
N ALA A 489 11.53 -3.86 -9.05
CA ALA A 489 12.25 -3.52 -7.84
C ALA A 489 12.22 -4.69 -6.85
N MET A 490 11.03 -5.26 -6.65
CA MET A 490 10.81 -6.40 -5.76
C MET A 490 11.45 -7.69 -6.29
N LEU A 491 11.38 -7.97 -7.59
CA LEU A 491 12.01 -9.12 -8.24
C LEU A 491 13.53 -9.09 -8.08
N ASN A 492 14.16 -7.94 -8.33
CA ASN A 492 15.60 -7.76 -8.14
C ASN A 492 16.02 -7.89 -6.67
N ALA A 493 15.23 -7.34 -5.75
CA ALA A 493 15.51 -7.45 -4.33
C ALA A 493 15.36 -8.89 -3.82
N ALA A 494 14.27 -9.56 -4.18
CA ALA A 494 14.03 -10.97 -3.85
C ALA A 494 15.14 -11.87 -4.40
N SER A 495 15.53 -11.67 -5.67
CA SER A 495 16.62 -12.44 -6.27
C SER A 495 17.95 -12.16 -5.60
N SER A 496 18.26 -10.90 -5.26
CA SER A 496 19.50 -10.58 -4.54
C SER A 496 19.60 -11.27 -3.17
N ILE A 497 18.51 -11.27 -2.39
CA ILE A 497 18.48 -11.95 -1.09
C ILE A 497 18.59 -13.46 -1.27
N PHE A 498 17.80 -14.03 -2.18
CA PHE A 498 17.85 -15.46 -2.44
C PHE A 498 19.26 -15.91 -2.88
N THR A 499 19.86 -15.20 -3.82
CA THR A 499 21.14 -15.57 -4.38
C THR A 499 22.28 -15.38 -3.39
N LEU A 500 22.35 -14.24 -2.68
CA LEU A 500 23.49 -13.92 -1.83
C LEU A 500 23.35 -14.49 -0.41
N ASP A 501 22.15 -14.43 0.17
CA ASP A 501 21.93 -14.82 1.57
C ASP A 501 21.53 -16.28 1.76
N LEU A 502 20.90 -16.89 0.75
CA LEU A 502 20.47 -18.29 0.83
C LEU A 502 21.38 -19.18 0.00
N PHE A 503 21.48 -18.94 -1.31
CA PHE A 503 22.23 -19.80 -2.22
C PHE A 503 23.75 -19.71 -2.01
N GLN A 504 24.37 -18.54 -2.21
CA GLN A 504 25.82 -18.40 -2.07
C GLN A 504 26.24 -18.76 -0.65
N LYS A 505 25.57 -18.25 0.37
CA LYS A 505 25.95 -18.48 1.76
C LYS A 505 25.86 -19.95 2.21
N HIS A 506 24.80 -20.67 1.84
CA HIS A 506 24.49 -21.99 2.43
C HIS A 506 24.56 -23.15 1.44
N VAL A 507 24.44 -22.90 0.14
CA VAL A 507 24.41 -23.94 -0.90
C VAL A 507 25.74 -23.99 -1.66
N ALA A 508 26.25 -22.85 -2.10
CA ALA A 508 27.48 -22.75 -2.90
C ALA A 508 28.39 -21.58 -2.48
N PRO A 509 29.12 -21.70 -1.36
CA PRO A 509 29.99 -20.63 -0.82
C PRO A 509 31.07 -20.12 -1.76
N ASN A 510 31.55 -20.99 -2.65
CA ASN A 510 32.63 -20.71 -3.59
C ASN A 510 32.14 -20.50 -5.03
N ALA A 511 30.85 -20.17 -5.22
CA ALA A 511 30.28 -19.92 -6.54
C ALA A 511 31.00 -18.77 -7.27
N SER A 512 31.24 -18.94 -8.57
CA SER A 512 31.79 -17.88 -9.42
C SER A 512 30.82 -16.71 -9.56
N GLN A 513 31.32 -15.50 -9.87
CA GLN A 513 30.46 -14.34 -10.13
C GLN A 513 29.44 -14.60 -11.25
N ALA A 514 29.84 -15.30 -12.31
CA ALA A 514 28.93 -15.70 -13.38
C ALA A 514 27.80 -16.62 -12.89
N THR A 515 28.13 -17.56 -11.99
CA THR A 515 27.13 -18.44 -11.36
C THR A 515 26.17 -17.65 -10.48
N ILE A 516 26.68 -16.70 -9.69
CA ILE A 516 25.86 -15.83 -8.83
C ILE A 516 24.86 -15.03 -9.67
N VAL A 517 25.32 -14.36 -10.73
CA VAL A 517 24.45 -13.58 -11.62
C VAL A 517 23.43 -14.47 -12.33
N LEU A 518 23.85 -15.65 -12.82
CA LEU A 518 22.93 -16.61 -13.45
C LEU A 518 21.86 -17.09 -12.47
N THR A 519 22.23 -17.44 -11.24
CA THR A 519 21.27 -17.83 -10.19
C THR A 519 20.30 -16.68 -9.87
N GLY A 520 20.77 -15.44 -9.83
CA GLY A 520 19.92 -14.26 -9.69
C GLY A 520 18.88 -14.14 -10.80
N ARG A 521 19.30 -14.30 -12.06
CA ARG A 521 18.41 -14.27 -13.23
C ARG A 521 17.39 -15.41 -13.21
N ILE A 522 17.80 -16.61 -12.84
CA ILE A 522 16.89 -17.76 -12.68
C ILE A 522 15.87 -17.48 -11.57
N ALA A 523 16.31 -16.93 -10.43
CA ALA A 523 15.42 -16.57 -9.33
C ALA A 523 14.37 -15.54 -9.76
N VAL A 524 14.75 -14.52 -10.55
CA VAL A 524 13.80 -13.54 -11.12
C VAL A 524 12.73 -14.24 -11.96
N VAL A 525 13.10 -15.17 -12.84
CA VAL A 525 12.15 -15.92 -13.67
C VAL A 525 11.20 -16.75 -12.81
N VAL A 526 11.73 -17.48 -11.83
CA VAL A 526 10.93 -18.31 -10.92
C VAL A 526 9.95 -17.44 -10.11
N PHE A 527 10.42 -16.34 -9.53
CA PHE A 527 9.58 -15.46 -8.72
C PHE A 527 8.51 -14.74 -9.55
N ALA A 528 8.80 -14.39 -10.81
CA ALA A 528 7.79 -13.84 -11.72
C ALA A 528 6.69 -14.87 -12.06
N ILE A 529 7.05 -16.14 -12.25
CA ILE A 529 6.07 -17.23 -12.44
C ILE A 529 5.20 -17.41 -11.20
N VAL A 530 5.81 -17.42 -10.01
CA VAL A 530 5.07 -17.49 -8.73
C VAL A 530 4.12 -16.29 -8.58
N ALA A 531 4.57 -15.08 -8.88
CA ALA A 531 3.75 -13.87 -8.84
C ALA A 531 2.52 -13.98 -9.75
N CYS A 532 2.70 -14.46 -10.98
CA CYS A 532 1.62 -14.67 -11.94
C CYS A 532 0.63 -15.75 -11.47
N GLY A 533 1.10 -16.82 -10.82
CA GLY A 533 0.24 -17.88 -10.28
C GLY A 533 -0.51 -17.47 -9.01
N LEU A 534 0.11 -16.67 -8.15
CA LEU A 534 -0.50 -16.19 -6.91
C LEU A 534 -1.51 -15.06 -7.15
N ALA A 535 -1.30 -14.23 -8.17
CA ALA A 535 -2.11 -13.03 -8.39
C ALA A 535 -3.64 -13.33 -8.47
N PRO A 536 -4.13 -14.32 -9.22
CA PRO A 536 -5.56 -14.63 -9.24
C PRO A 536 -6.11 -15.13 -7.89
N LEU A 537 -5.28 -15.79 -7.08
CA LEU A 537 -5.70 -16.34 -5.78
C LEU A 537 -5.94 -15.23 -4.74
N LEU A 538 -5.25 -14.09 -4.87
CA LEU A 538 -5.37 -12.97 -3.94
C LEU A 538 -6.66 -12.16 -4.11
N GLY A 539 -7.44 -12.43 -5.15
CA GLY A 539 -8.78 -11.88 -5.31
C GLY A 539 -9.87 -12.67 -4.60
N ASP A 540 -9.53 -13.76 -3.89
CA ASP A 540 -10.49 -14.54 -3.11
C ASP A 540 -10.93 -13.76 -1.85
N PRO A 541 -12.23 -13.41 -1.72
CA PRO A 541 -12.77 -12.70 -0.56
C PRO A 541 -12.52 -13.44 0.77
N ASN A 542 -12.35 -14.77 0.73
CA ASN A 542 -12.06 -15.57 1.93
C ASN A 542 -10.65 -15.32 2.50
N ILE A 543 -9.75 -14.68 1.73
CA ILE A 543 -8.40 -14.30 2.19
C ILE A 543 -8.44 -12.93 2.85
N SER A 544 -8.98 -11.93 2.15
CA SER A 544 -9.20 -10.56 2.64
C SER A 544 -9.94 -9.76 1.56
N ASN A 545 -10.84 -8.87 1.97
CA ASN A 545 -11.47 -7.90 1.06
C ASN A 545 -10.53 -6.74 0.66
N SER A 546 -9.35 -6.64 1.30
CA SER A 546 -8.37 -5.58 1.05
C SER A 546 -6.97 -6.15 0.82
N ILE A 547 -6.42 -5.92 -0.38
CA ILE A 547 -5.03 -6.25 -0.74
C ILE A 547 -4.06 -5.49 0.18
N PHE A 548 -4.35 -4.22 0.46
CA PHE A 548 -3.57 -3.40 1.37
C PHE A 548 -3.49 -4.05 2.76
N ALA A 549 -4.62 -4.53 3.28
CA ALA A 549 -4.64 -5.25 4.55
C ALA A 549 -3.79 -6.53 4.51
N ILE A 550 -3.87 -7.33 3.43
CA ILE A 550 -3.01 -8.52 3.26
C ILE A 550 -1.53 -8.13 3.37
N ILE A 551 -1.11 -7.13 2.58
CA ILE A 551 0.28 -6.67 2.52
C ILE A 551 0.75 -6.20 3.90
N GLN A 552 -0.03 -5.33 4.55
CA GLN A 552 0.36 -4.69 5.81
C GLN A 552 0.38 -5.69 6.97
N GLU A 553 -0.61 -6.58 7.06
CA GLU A 553 -0.67 -7.62 8.08
C GLU A 553 0.48 -8.63 7.94
N SER A 554 0.80 -9.03 6.72
CA SER A 554 1.93 -9.93 6.47
C SER A 554 3.27 -9.27 6.78
N GLN A 555 3.43 -7.98 6.48
CA GLN A 555 4.62 -7.23 6.88
C GLN A 555 4.74 -7.07 8.39
N GLY A 556 3.62 -6.98 9.12
CA GLY A 556 3.61 -6.87 10.58
C GLY A 556 4.26 -8.05 11.31
N LEU A 557 4.34 -9.23 10.68
CA LEU A 557 5.07 -10.38 11.22
C LEU A 557 6.57 -10.11 11.37
N ILE A 558 7.15 -9.29 10.50
CA ILE A 558 8.61 -9.10 10.41
C ILE A 558 9.07 -7.68 10.70
N SER A 559 8.29 -6.66 10.34
CA SER A 559 8.73 -5.27 10.38
C SER A 559 9.06 -4.78 11.80
N PRO A 560 8.28 -5.10 12.86
CA PRO A 560 8.61 -4.68 14.22
C PRO A 560 9.91 -5.33 14.71
N GLY A 561 10.08 -6.63 14.49
CA GLY A 561 11.27 -7.38 14.87
C GLY A 561 12.53 -6.91 14.17
N ILE A 562 12.47 -6.75 12.84
CA ILE A 562 13.61 -6.26 12.05
C ILE A 562 14.00 -4.87 12.54
N LEU A 563 13.04 -3.95 12.69
CA LEU A 563 13.33 -2.61 13.18
C LEU A 563 13.94 -2.62 14.59
N ALA A 564 13.37 -3.40 15.51
CA ALA A 564 13.87 -3.54 16.88
C ALA A 564 15.31 -4.06 16.92
N VAL A 565 15.61 -5.08 16.10
CA VAL A 565 16.95 -5.68 16.02
C VAL A 565 17.96 -4.69 15.44
N PHE A 566 17.59 -3.90 14.44
CA PHE A 566 18.45 -2.86 13.87
C PHE A 566 18.71 -1.72 14.84
N ILE A 567 17.66 -1.11 15.40
CA ILE A 567 17.80 0.02 16.35
C ILE A 567 18.61 -0.43 17.58
N THR A 568 18.27 -1.57 18.17
CA THR A 568 18.99 -2.08 19.34
C THR A 568 20.42 -2.48 18.98
N GLY A 569 20.65 -3.03 17.79
CA GLY A 569 21.99 -3.36 17.29
C GLY A 569 22.88 -2.13 17.14
N LEU A 570 22.35 -1.01 16.64
CA LEU A 570 23.08 0.23 16.45
C LEU A 570 23.33 0.97 17.78
N LEU A 571 22.31 1.04 18.65
CA LEU A 571 22.37 1.79 19.90
C LEU A 571 23.08 1.01 21.03
N LEU A 572 22.74 -0.26 21.23
CA LEU A 572 23.30 -1.11 22.28
C LEU A 572 24.48 -1.91 21.73
N ARG A 573 25.67 -1.31 21.64
CA ARG A 573 26.86 -1.95 21.06
C ARG A 573 27.34 -3.21 21.81
N ARG A 574 26.92 -3.40 23.06
CA ARG A 574 27.21 -4.62 23.86
C ARG A 574 26.09 -5.67 23.83
N CYS A 575 25.00 -5.44 23.08
CA CYS A 575 23.91 -6.42 22.99
C CYS A 575 24.42 -7.74 22.36
N PRO A 576 24.19 -8.90 23.02
CA PRO A 576 24.76 -10.18 22.62
C PRO A 576 24.27 -10.64 21.25
N ARG A 577 25.11 -11.41 20.55
CA ARG A 577 24.86 -11.81 19.15
C ARG A 577 23.59 -12.63 18.99
N TRP A 578 23.27 -13.50 19.94
CA TRP A 578 22.05 -14.34 19.90
C TRP A 578 20.75 -13.55 20.11
N ALA A 579 20.80 -12.37 20.74
CA ALA A 579 19.60 -11.56 20.99
C ALA A 579 18.97 -11.04 19.69
N GLY A 580 19.73 -10.90 18.60
CA GLY A 580 19.17 -10.57 17.29
C GLY A 580 18.25 -11.66 16.76
N THR A 581 18.68 -12.93 16.84
CA THR A 581 17.86 -14.10 16.48
C THR A 581 16.60 -14.17 17.33
N MET A 582 16.73 -13.97 18.65
CA MET A 582 15.61 -13.92 19.57
C MET A 582 14.60 -12.83 19.17
N GLY A 583 15.07 -11.59 18.94
CA GLY A 583 14.20 -10.47 18.58
C GLY A 583 13.39 -10.70 17.30
N LEU A 584 13.98 -11.32 16.28
CA LEU A 584 13.27 -11.69 15.05
C LEU A 584 12.17 -12.75 15.31
N LEU A 585 12.50 -13.81 16.05
CA LEU A 585 11.55 -14.89 16.36
C LEU A 585 10.41 -14.40 17.25
N THR A 586 10.72 -13.54 18.23
CA THR A 586 9.71 -12.88 19.06
C THR A 586 8.69 -12.15 18.20
N SER A 587 9.13 -11.38 17.21
CA SER A 587 8.21 -10.62 16.37
C SER A 587 7.20 -11.53 15.68
N ILE A 588 7.68 -12.63 15.10
CA ILE A 588 6.83 -13.59 14.40
C ILE A 588 5.81 -14.21 15.36
N VAL A 589 6.26 -14.71 16.51
CA VAL A 589 5.41 -15.40 17.49
C VAL A 589 4.41 -14.45 18.14
N CYS A 590 4.87 -13.29 18.61
CA CYS A 590 4.03 -12.33 19.31
C CYS A 590 3.03 -11.65 18.38
N TYR A 591 3.41 -11.30 17.15
CA TYR A 591 2.47 -10.72 16.19
C TYR A 591 1.40 -11.72 15.78
N ALA A 592 1.79 -12.95 15.43
CA ALA A 592 0.83 -14.02 15.11
C ALA A 592 -0.08 -14.35 16.29
N GLY A 593 0.47 -14.41 17.51
CA GLY A 593 -0.29 -14.63 18.74
C GLY A 593 -1.29 -13.52 19.02
N LEU A 594 -0.89 -12.24 18.91
CA LEU A 594 -1.79 -11.10 19.10
C LEU A 594 -2.91 -11.08 18.05
N LYS A 595 -2.60 -11.43 16.79
CA LYS A 595 -3.62 -11.54 15.75
C LYS A 595 -4.70 -12.57 16.09
N TYR A 596 -4.35 -13.65 16.80
CA TYR A 596 -5.30 -14.69 17.20
C TYR A 596 -6.02 -14.40 18.53
N ILE A 597 -5.29 -13.88 19.52
CA ILE A 597 -5.78 -13.71 20.89
C ILE A 597 -6.53 -12.38 21.07
N ALA A 598 -6.10 -11.34 20.35
CA ALA A 598 -6.63 -9.98 20.45
C ALA A 598 -6.84 -9.37 19.04
N PRO A 599 -7.69 -9.99 18.20
CA PRO A 599 -7.92 -9.55 16.82
C PRO A 599 -8.48 -8.13 16.73
N GLU A 600 -9.12 -7.62 17.79
CA GLU A 600 -9.69 -6.27 17.90
C GLU A 600 -8.64 -5.16 17.98
N ILE A 601 -7.39 -5.48 18.36
CA ILE A 601 -6.31 -4.49 18.37
C ILE A 601 -5.92 -4.19 16.93
N GLN A 602 -6.06 -2.92 16.55
CA GLN A 602 -5.66 -2.40 15.23
C GLN A 602 -4.19 -2.75 14.93
N PHE A 603 -3.90 -3.11 13.67
CA PHE A 603 -2.62 -3.74 13.30
C PHE A 603 -1.37 -2.89 13.56
N LEU A 604 -1.43 -1.56 13.40
CA LEU A 604 -0.32 -0.64 13.74
C LEU A 604 -0.07 -0.63 15.25
N ASN A 605 -1.12 -0.69 16.06
CA ASN A 605 -0.98 -0.83 17.51
C ASN A 605 -0.39 -2.20 17.89
N ARG A 606 -0.78 -3.28 17.19
CA ARG A 606 -0.11 -4.59 17.34
C ARG A 606 1.37 -4.51 16.99
N MET A 607 1.73 -3.86 15.88
CA MET A 607 3.13 -3.63 15.51
C MET A 607 3.88 -2.88 16.61
N ALA A 608 3.28 -1.83 17.20
CA ALA A 608 3.86 -1.05 18.29
C ALA A 608 4.13 -1.89 19.55
N ILE A 609 3.15 -2.70 19.95
CA ILE A 609 3.29 -3.62 21.09
C ILE A 609 4.43 -4.60 20.83
N VAL A 610 4.46 -5.25 19.67
CA VAL A 610 5.49 -6.24 19.32
C VAL A 610 6.88 -5.59 19.24
N PHE A 611 7.00 -4.41 18.64
CA PHE A 611 8.24 -3.64 18.61
C PHE A 611 8.77 -3.36 20.02
N ALA A 612 7.91 -2.86 20.92
CA ALA A 612 8.26 -2.58 22.31
C ALA A 612 8.72 -3.85 23.05
N LEU A 613 8.03 -4.98 22.85
CA LEU A 613 8.41 -6.28 23.41
C LEU A 613 9.77 -6.75 22.92
N CYS A 614 10.05 -6.66 21.61
CA CYS A 614 11.34 -7.00 21.03
C CYS A 614 12.47 -6.14 21.62
N VAL A 615 12.28 -4.81 21.68
CA VAL A 615 13.27 -3.89 22.28
C VAL A 615 13.50 -4.21 23.76
N ALA A 616 12.43 -4.40 24.53
CA ALA A 616 12.52 -4.71 25.96
C ALA A 616 13.28 -6.02 26.22
N MET A 617 12.99 -7.08 25.47
CA MET A 617 13.69 -8.35 25.63
C MET A 617 15.15 -8.28 25.19
N MET A 618 15.47 -7.58 24.11
CA MET A 618 16.87 -7.39 23.70
C MET A 618 17.64 -6.50 24.70
N ALA A 619 17.00 -5.49 25.28
CA ALA A 619 17.59 -4.67 26.33
C ALA A 619 17.85 -5.50 27.61
N ALA A 620 16.89 -6.35 28.00
CA ALA A 620 17.05 -7.29 29.10
C ALA A 620 18.19 -8.28 28.83
N ALA A 621 18.26 -8.89 27.64
CA ALA A 621 19.34 -9.76 27.23
C ALA A 621 20.71 -9.05 27.28
N THR A 622 20.76 -7.77 26.89
CA THR A 622 21.97 -6.95 26.99
C THR A 622 22.40 -6.73 28.43
N LYS A 623 21.46 -6.53 29.36
CA LYS A 623 21.75 -6.35 30.78
C LYS A 623 22.21 -7.67 31.44
N LEU A 624 21.60 -8.79 31.06
CA LEU A 624 21.86 -10.11 31.65
C LEU A 624 23.12 -10.78 31.10
N ALA A 625 23.40 -10.59 29.81
CA ALA A 625 24.53 -11.21 29.13
C ALA A 625 25.19 -10.23 28.14
N PRO A 626 25.77 -9.10 28.62
CA PRO A 626 26.46 -8.16 27.76
C PRO A 626 27.72 -8.79 27.15
N LEU A 627 28.03 -8.40 25.91
CA LEU A 627 29.36 -8.66 25.35
C LEU A 627 30.41 -7.93 26.18
N ALA A 628 31.56 -8.58 26.37
CA ALA A 628 32.69 -8.01 27.10
C ALA A 628 33.16 -6.69 26.46
N GLU A 629 33.23 -6.66 25.13
CA GLU A 629 33.59 -5.49 24.35
C GLU A 629 32.45 -5.04 23.43
N PRO A 630 32.27 -3.73 23.22
CA PRO A 630 31.29 -3.23 22.27
C PRO A 630 31.70 -3.58 20.83
N ILE A 631 30.73 -3.97 20.00
CA ILE A 631 30.98 -4.22 18.59
C ILE A 631 31.37 -2.92 17.87
N VAL A 632 32.47 -2.98 17.12
CA VAL A 632 32.97 -1.91 16.26
C VAL A 632 32.56 -2.20 14.81
N PHE A 633 31.97 -1.21 14.15
CA PHE A 633 31.62 -1.29 12.74
C PHE A 633 32.79 -0.82 11.88
N GLU A 634 33.62 -1.76 11.44
CA GLU A 634 34.74 -1.60 10.53
C GLU A 634 34.28 -1.13 9.14
N THR A 635 35.12 -0.31 8.51
CA THR A 635 34.92 0.14 7.13
C THR A 635 35.40 -0.94 6.17
N LYS A 636 34.47 -1.53 5.41
CA LYS A 636 34.74 -2.58 4.41
C LYS A 636 34.54 -2.11 2.97
N THR A 637 34.35 -0.80 2.79
CA THR A 637 34.00 -0.20 1.51
C THR A 637 35.11 0.71 0.99
N GLN A 638 35.19 0.85 -0.34
CA GLN A 638 36.02 1.86 -1.01
C GLN A 638 35.22 3.11 -1.39
N ILE A 639 33.91 3.14 -1.10
CA ILE A 639 33.03 4.28 -1.36
C ILE A 639 33.47 5.47 -0.51
N ASN A 640 33.42 6.68 -1.08
CA ASN A 640 33.60 7.92 -0.33
C ASN A 640 32.45 8.09 0.70
N LEU A 641 32.80 8.16 1.99
CA LEU A 641 31.89 8.27 3.13
C LEU A 641 31.75 9.71 3.68
N ASP A 642 32.14 10.73 2.92
CA ASP A 642 31.96 12.13 3.26
C ASP A 642 30.47 12.51 3.22
N GLU A 643 29.97 13.06 4.33
CA GLU A 643 28.58 13.49 4.44
C GLU A 643 28.32 14.82 3.72
N SER A 644 27.10 14.96 3.19
CA SER A 644 26.64 16.19 2.55
C SER A 644 26.03 17.17 3.55
N LYS A 645 26.77 18.25 3.89
CA LYS A 645 26.24 19.35 4.73
C LYS A 645 24.99 20.01 4.13
N GLY A 646 24.96 20.15 2.81
CA GLY A 646 23.80 20.69 2.09
C GLY A 646 22.57 19.79 2.23
N ALA A 647 22.75 18.46 2.09
CA ALA A 647 21.66 17.51 2.29
C ALA A 647 21.17 17.52 3.74
N LYS A 648 22.07 17.66 4.72
CA LYS A 648 21.69 17.74 6.14
C LYS A 648 20.81 18.97 6.43
N THR A 649 21.19 20.11 5.89
CA THR A 649 20.41 21.36 6.03
C THR A 649 19.05 21.24 5.36
N ALA A 650 19.01 20.73 4.12
CA ALA A 650 17.77 20.47 3.40
C ALA A 650 16.89 19.43 4.13
N GLY A 651 17.49 18.39 4.73
CA GLY A 651 16.77 17.41 5.54
C GLY A 651 16.09 18.04 6.76
N ILE A 652 16.77 18.93 7.49
CA ILE A 652 16.18 19.67 8.62
C ILE A 652 15.02 20.54 8.13
N ILE A 653 15.20 21.26 7.02
CA ILE A 653 14.13 22.08 6.44
C ILE A 653 12.93 21.21 6.06
N CYS A 654 13.15 20.05 5.44
CA CYS A 654 12.09 19.09 5.10
C CYS A 654 11.29 18.67 6.34
N VAL A 655 11.96 18.31 7.44
CA VAL A 655 11.28 17.99 8.71
C VAL A 655 10.46 19.17 9.24
N LEU A 656 11.00 20.38 9.20
CA LEU A 656 10.27 21.58 9.63
C LEU A 656 9.05 21.86 8.74
N LEU A 657 9.16 21.65 7.43
CA LEU A 657 8.03 21.76 6.50
C LEU A 657 6.96 20.71 6.78
N THR A 658 7.34 19.46 7.06
CA THR A 658 6.40 18.43 7.50
C THR A 658 5.64 18.88 8.75
N LEU A 659 6.34 19.35 9.78
CA LEU A 659 5.70 19.83 11.01
C LEU A 659 4.77 21.02 10.75
N ALA A 660 5.18 21.94 9.87
CA ALA A 660 4.34 23.06 9.47
C ALA A 660 3.06 22.59 8.76
N LEU A 661 3.13 21.57 7.89
CA LEU A 661 1.95 20.98 7.25
C LEU A 661 0.98 20.38 8.27
N TYR A 662 1.48 19.67 9.29
CA TYR A 662 0.61 19.19 10.38
C TYR A 662 -0.06 20.32 11.15
N VAL A 663 0.63 21.45 11.38
CA VAL A 663 0.01 22.62 12.03
C VAL A 663 -1.03 23.27 11.13
N VAL A 664 -0.72 23.47 9.85
CA VAL A 664 -1.64 24.06 8.86
C VAL A 664 -2.91 23.22 8.75
N PHE A 665 -2.79 21.91 8.69
CA PHE A 665 -3.90 20.97 8.54
C PHE A 665 -4.36 20.39 9.89
N SER A 666 -4.37 21.23 10.92
CA SER A 666 -4.94 20.92 12.24
C SER A 666 -6.06 21.90 12.60
N PRO A 667 -6.76 21.70 13.73
CA PRO A 667 -7.71 22.68 14.26
C PRO A 667 -7.12 24.07 14.52
N LEU A 668 -5.79 24.18 14.61
CA LEU A 668 -5.09 25.47 14.74
C LEU A 668 -4.99 26.24 13.41
N GLY A 669 -5.16 25.56 12.28
CA GLY A 669 -4.98 26.11 10.94
C GLY A 669 -6.29 26.13 10.13
N VAL A 670 -6.27 25.44 8.99
CA VAL A 670 -7.37 25.44 8.00
C VAL A 670 -8.40 24.33 8.24
N ALA A 671 -8.07 23.34 9.07
CA ALA A 671 -8.94 22.20 9.36
C ALA A 671 -9.77 22.45 10.62
N ARG A 672 -10.68 23.42 10.54
CA ARG A 672 -11.51 23.88 11.68
C ARG A 672 -12.74 23.03 11.92
#